data_AF-A0A7J7WGN2-F1
#
_entry.id   AF-A0A7J7WGN2-F1
#
_cell.length_a   1.000
_cell.length_b   1.000
_cell.length_c   1.000
_cell.angle_alpha   90.00
_cell.angle_beta   90.00
_cell.angle_gamma   90.00
#
_symmetry.space_group_name_H-M   'P 1'
#
loop_
_entity.id
_entity.type
_entity.pdbx_description
1 polymer ?
#
loop_
_entity_poly.entity_id
_entity_poly.type
_entity_poly.pdbx_seq_one_letter_code
_entity_poly.pdbx_strand_id
1 'polypeptide(L)'
;MTRILTACKVVKALKTGFGFTNLTAQHQWKISRPGVRLLSVKAQTAHIVLEDGTKMKGYSFGHPSSVAGEVVFNTGLGGYPEAITDPAYKGQILTMVNPIIGNGGAPDTTALDEMGLSKYLESDGIKVSGLLVLNYSNDYNHWLATKSLGQWLQEEKIPAIYGVDTRMLTKIIRDKGTTLGKIEFEGQSVNFADPNKQNLIAEVSTKDVKVYGKGNATKVVAVDCGIKNNVIRLLVKRGAEVHLVPWNHDFTKMEYDGLLIAGGPGNPALAQPLIQNVKKILESDRKEPLFGISTGNLIIGLAAGAKSYKMPMANRGQNQPVLNVTNRQAFITAQNHGYALENTLPAGWKPLFTNVNDQTNEGIMHESKPFFGVQFHPEVSPGPTDTEYLFDSFFSLIKKGKGTTVTSVLPKPALVASRIEVSKVLILGSGGLSIGQAGEFDYSGSQAVKAMKEENVRTVLMNPNIASVQTNEVGLKQADSVYFLPITPQFVTEVIKAERPDGLILGMGGQTALNCGVELFKRGVLKEYGVKVLGTSVESIMATEDRQLFSDKLNEINEKIAPSFAVESIEDALKAADSIGYPVMIRSAYALGGLGSGICPNKETLVDLSTKAFAMTNQILVERSVTGWKEIEYEVVRDADDNCVTVCNMENVDAMGVHTGDSVVVAPAQTLSNAEFQMLRRTSVNVVRHLGIVGECNIQFALHPTSMEYCIIEVNARLSRSSALASKATGYPLAFIAAKIALGIPLPEIKNVVSGKTSACFEPSLDYMVTKIPRWDLDRFHGTSSRIGSSMKSVGEVMAIGRTFEESFQKALRMCHPSIDGFTSRLPMNKDWPSNLDLKRELSDPSSTRIYAIAKALEDNMPLDEVVKLTSIDRWFLFKMRDILNMEKTLKGLNRL
;
A
#
# COMPACT_ATOMS: atom_id res chain seq x y z
N MET A 1 31.99 40.56 -26.78
CA MET A 1 33.29 40.90 -27.41
C MET A 1 34.37 40.00 -26.84
N THR A 2 35.40 39.49 -27.51
CA THR A 2 35.71 39.16 -28.91
C THR A 2 37.12 38.54 -28.81
N ARG A 3 37.30 37.31 -29.30
CA ARG A 3 38.53 36.73 -29.90
C ARG A 3 38.26 35.22 -30.10
N ILE A 4 37.50 34.80 -31.13
CA ILE A 4 37.87 34.62 -32.56
C ILE A 4 39.01 33.59 -32.69
N LEU A 5 38.76 32.32 -33.07
CA LEU A 5 38.50 31.78 -34.43
C LEU A 5 39.71 31.82 -35.38
N THR A 6 40.40 30.68 -35.51
CA THR A 6 41.04 30.13 -36.73
C THR A 6 41.58 28.72 -36.39
N ALA A 7 41.49 27.65 -37.17
CA ALA A 7 41.04 27.45 -38.55
C ALA A 7 40.69 25.96 -38.76
N CYS A 8 39.56 25.68 -39.43
CA CYS A 8 39.33 24.43 -40.14
C CYS A 8 40.03 24.47 -41.50
N LYS A 9 40.63 23.36 -41.97
CA LYS A 9 40.33 22.70 -43.28
C LYS A 9 41.34 21.61 -43.69
N VAL A 10 40.81 20.68 -44.50
CA VAL A 10 41.43 19.65 -45.39
C VAL A 10 42.03 18.42 -44.65
N VAL A 11 41.76 17.14 -44.95
CA VAL A 11 41.43 16.44 -46.22
C VAL A 11 40.55 15.21 -45.95
N LYS A 12 39.65 14.96 -46.89
CA LYS A 12 38.76 13.81 -47.07
C LYS A 12 39.31 12.98 -48.26
N ALA A 13 39.71 11.73 -48.06
CA ALA A 13 39.96 10.67 -49.07
C ALA A 13 40.69 9.51 -48.34
N LEU A 14 40.35 8.22 -48.38
CA LEU A 14 39.74 7.40 -49.42
C LEU A 14 38.85 6.30 -48.80
N LYS A 15 37.73 6.04 -49.48
CA LYS A 15 36.98 4.77 -49.48
C LYS A 15 37.67 3.78 -50.41
N THR A 16 37.24 2.51 -50.30
CA THR A 16 37.43 1.30 -51.13
C THR A 16 38.58 0.40 -50.66
N GLY A 17 38.44 -0.93 -50.53
CA GLY A 17 37.39 -1.89 -50.88
C GLY A 17 38.03 -3.28 -51.02
N PHE A 18 37.22 -4.35 -50.92
CA PHE A 18 37.55 -5.80 -51.11
C PHE A 18 38.29 -6.49 -49.96
N GLY A 19 37.98 -7.72 -49.51
CA GLY A 19 37.01 -8.74 -49.94
C GLY A 19 37.62 -10.14 -49.74
N PHE A 20 36.88 -11.06 -49.09
CA PHE A 20 37.09 -12.55 -49.00
C PHE A 20 38.36 -13.03 -48.24
N THR A 21 38.44 -14.15 -47.50
CA THR A 21 37.71 -15.44 -47.46
C THR A 21 38.02 -16.18 -46.13
N ASN A 22 37.20 -17.20 -45.82
CA ASN A 22 37.20 -18.11 -44.66
C ASN A 22 38.36 -19.11 -44.53
N LEU A 23 38.38 -19.81 -43.37
CA LEU A 23 39.04 -21.07 -42.95
C LEU A 23 40.34 -20.83 -42.13
N THR A 24 40.57 -21.39 -40.94
CA THR A 24 40.28 -22.73 -40.39
C THR A 24 40.22 -22.73 -38.86
N ALA A 25 39.63 -23.80 -38.30
CA ALA A 25 39.42 -24.11 -36.89
C ALA A 25 40.69 -24.36 -36.06
N GLN A 26 40.62 -24.10 -34.74
CA GLN A 26 40.90 -25.11 -33.69
C GLN A 26 40.63 -24.56 -32.27
N HIS A 27 40.10 -25.45 -31.43
CA HIS A 27 39.72 -25.24 -30.03
C HIS A 27 40.87 -24.74 -29.14
N GLN A 28 40.63 -23.70 -28.34
CA GLN A 28 41.28 -23.51 -27.04
C GLN A 28 40.30 -22.96 -26.01
N TRP A 29 40.24 -23.67 -24.89
CA TRP A 29 39.48 -23.36 -23.69
C TRP A 29 39.79 -21.94 -23.17
N LYS A 30 38.76 -21.11 -22.95
CA LYS A 30 38.90 -19.80 -22.30
C LYS A 30 38.24 -19.80 -20.94
N ILE A 31 39.09 -19.74 -19.92
CA ILE A 31 38.79 -19.31 -18.56
C ILE A 31 38.19 -17.90 -18.63
N SER A 32 36.94 -17.76 -18.22
CA SER A 32 36.24 -16.47 -18.17
C SER A 32 36.66 -15.66 -16.95
N ARG A 33 37.38 -14.55 -17.16
CA ARG A 33 37.42 -13.42 -16.21
C ARG A 33 36.22 -12.51 -16.50
N PRO A 34 35.36 -12.18 -15.53
CA PRO A 34 34.34 -11.16 -15.71
C PRO A 34 34.95 -9.80 -15.35
N GLY A 35 35.08 -8.91 -16.33
CA GLY A 35 35.59 -7.57 -16.06
C GLY A 35 35.60 -6.70 -17.29
N VAL A 36 34.83 -5.61 -17.23
CA VAL A 36 34.71 -4.52 -18.22
C VAL A 36 33.80 -4.85 -19.42
N ARG A 37 32.49 -4.69 -19.22
CA ARG A 37 31.59 -4.36 -20.34
C ARG A 37 31.91 -2.93 -20.77
N LEU A 38 32.50 -2.78 -21.95
CA LEU A 38 32.67 -1.47 -22.59
C LEU A 38 31.31 -0.75 -22.71
N LEU A 39 31.29 0.52 -22.31
CA LEU A 39 30.24 1.52 -22.49
C LEU A 39 29.98 1.87 -23.97
N SER A 40 29.70 0.90 -24.85
CA SER A 40 29.54 1.19 -26.30
C SER A 40 28.26 0.69 -26.98
N VAL A 41 27.24 0.26 -26.24
CA VAL A 41 25.87 0.14 -26.80
C VAL A 41 25.06 1.30 -26.23
N LYS A 42 24.76 2.31 -27.05
CA LYS A 42 23.80 3.36 -26.67
C LYS A 42 22.49 2.68 -26.29
N ALA A 43 22.01 2.89 -25.06
CA ALA A 43 20.70 2.39 -24.65
C ALA A 43 19.64 2.86 -25.66
N GLN A 44 18.84 1.93 -26.18
CA GLN A 44 17.87 2.24 -27.23
C GLN A 44 16.76 3.13 -26.67
N THR A 45 16.37 4.15 -27.43
CA THR A 45 15.33 5.10 -27.03
C THR A 45 14.12 5.01 -27.94
N ALA A 46 12.95 5.35 -27.41
CA ALA A 46 11.72 5.52 -28.16
C ALA A 46 10.94 6.71 -27.59
N HIS A 47 9.83 7.09 -28.23
CA HIS A 47 8.95 8.15 -27.73
C HIS A 47 7.56 7.62 -27.45
N ILE A 48 6.93 8.10 -26.38
CA ILE A 48 5.47 8.14 -26.33
C ILE A 48 5.03 9.40 -27.07
N VAL A 49 4.17 9.21 -28.07
CA VAL A 49 3.55 10.29 -28.85
C VAL A 49 2.04 10.17 -28.69
N LEU A 50 1.40 11.26 -28.27
CA LEU A 50 -0.06 11.34 -28.15
C LEU A 50 -0.65 12.06 -29.36
N GLU A 51 -1.94 11.82 -29.64
CA GLU A 51 -2.65 12.45 -30.76
C GLU A 51 -2.75 13.99 -30.65
N ASP A 52 -2.63 14.54 -29.43
CA ASP A 52 -2.61 15.98 -29.17
C ASP A 52 -1.24 16.65 -29.45
N GLY A 53 -0.27 15.87 -29.92
CA GLY A 53 1.09 16.33 -30.22
C GLY A 53 2.07 16.23 -29.05
N THR A 54 1.63 15.83 -27.85
CA THR A 54 2.54 15.57 -26.73
C THR A 54 3.55 14.49 -27.11
N LYS A 55 4.83 14.74 -26.83
CA LYS A 55 5.92 13.80 -27.11
C LYS A 55 6.89 13.75 -25.95
N MET A 56 7.15 12.56 -25.41
CA MET A 56 8.16 12.34 -24.37
C MET A 56 9.12 11.24 -24.80
N LYS A 57 10.42 11.49 -24.65
CA LYS A 57 11.47 10.51 -24.95
C LYS A 57 11.69 9.63 -23.73
N GLY A 58 11.79 8.33 -23.94
CA GLY A 58 12.12 7.35 -22.92
C GLY A 58 13.16 6.34 -23.40
N TYR A 59 13.65 5.53 -22.47
CA TYR A 59 14.57 4.43 -22.70
C TYR A 59 13.80 3.13 -22.79
N SER A 60 14.06 2.33 -23.83
CA SER A 60 13.43 1.04 -24.02
C SER A 60 13.95 0.03 -23.00
N PHE A 61 13.05 -0.72 -22.39
CA PHE A 61 13.38 -1.87 -21.54
C PHE A 61 12.57 -3.14 -21.86
N GLY A 62 11.47 -2.99 -22.62
CA GLY A 62 10.71 -4.10 -23.22
C GLY A 62 11.17 -4.43 -24.64
N HIS A 63 10.27 -5.00 -25.44
CA HIS A 63 10.54 -5.35 -26.83
C HIS A 63 10.73 -4.10 -27.72
N PRO A 64 11.78 -4.04 -28.56
CA PRO A 64 12.15 -2.83 -29.32
C PRO A 64 11.32 -2.67 -30.61
N SER A 65 10.00 -2.61 -30.48
CA SER A 65 9.07 -2.39 -31.61
C SER A 65 8.03 -1.31 -31.32
N SER A 66 7.58 -0.62 -32.36
CA SER A 66 6.51 0.38 -32.21
C SER A 66 5.12 -0.25 -32.03
N VAL A 67 4.25 0.42 -31.29
CA VAL A 67 2.85 0.00 -31.06
C VAL A 67 1.96 1.22 -30.84
N ALA A 68 0.69 1.13 -31.25
CA ALA A 68 -0.32 2.16 -31.04
C ALA A 68 -1.54 1.61 -30.28
N GLY A 69 -2.24 2.48 -29.55
CA GLY A 69 -3.44 2.12 -28.78
C GLY A 69 -4.02 3.29 -28.00
N GLU A 70 -5.06 3.02 -27.20
CA GLU A 70 -5.54 3.99 -26.21
C GLU A 70 -4.54 4.07 -25.04
N VAL A 71 -4.08 5.26 -24.70
CA VAL A 71 -3.21 5.47 -23.54
C VAL A 71 -4.07 5.67 -22.31
N VAL A 72 -3.80 4.88 -21.29
CA VAL A 72 -4.56 4.85 -20.04
C VAL A 72 -3.62 5.02 -18.86
N PHE A 73 -4.14 5.40 -17.69
CA PHE A 73 -3.40 5.35 -16.44
C PHE A 73 -4.19 4.54 -15.40
N ASN A 74 -3.47 3.91 -14.47
CA ASN A 74 -4.07 3.22 -13.32
C ASN A 74 -3.35 3.63 -12.04
N THR A 75 -4.12 3.99 -11.01
CA THR A 75 -3.63 4.49 -9.71
C THR A 75 -3.24 3.39 -8.73
N GLY A 76 -3.44 2.11 -9.06
CA GLY A 76 -2.92 0.99 -8.29
C GLY A 76 -1.39 1.01 -8.22
N LEU A 77 -0.84 0.92 -7.00
CA LEU A 77 0.61 1.06 -6.78
C LEU A 77 1.35 -0.29 -6.87
N GLY A 78 0.74 -1.35 -6.36
CA GLY A 78 1.32 -2.70 -6.30
C GLY A 78 0.75 -3.66 -7.35
N GLY A 79 1.37 -4.83 -7.47
CA GLY A 79 0.88 -5.93 -8.30
C GLY A 79 0.98 -5.68 -9.79
N TYR A 80 2.09 -5.11 -10.26
CA TYR A 80 2.29 -4.93 -11.70
C TYR A 80 2.26 -6.24 -12.51
N PRO A 81 2.72 -7.43 -12.01
CA PRO A 81 2.58 -8.67 -12.78
C PRO A 81 1.13 -9.07 -13.03
N GLU A 82 0.30 -9.00 -12.00
CA GLU A 82 -1.14 -9.28 -12.09
C GLU A 82 -1.83 -8.20 -12.94
N ALA A 83 -1.49 -6.93 -12.76
CA ALA A 83 -2.09 -5.82 -13.51
C ALA A 83 -1.84 -5.92 -15.02
N ILE A 84 -0.60 -6.15 -15.47
CA ILE A 84 -0.31 -6.18 -16.92
C ILE A 84 -0.88 -7.43 -17.62
N THR A 85 -1.30 -8.43 -16.85
CA THR A 85 -1.97 -9.64 -17.36
C THR A 85 -3.50 -9.55 -17.26
N ASP A 86 -4.05 -8.42 -16.81
CA ASP A 86 -5.48 -8.13 -16.84
C ASP A 86 -5.99 -7.99 -18.30
N PRO A 87 -6.91 -8.85 -18.77
CA PRO A 87 -7.49 -8.76 -20.12
C PRO A 87 -8.12 -7.40 -20.44
N ALA A 88 -8.54 -6.62 -19.44
CA ALA A 88 -9.11 -5.28 -19.64
C ALA A 88 -8.18 -4.30 -20.36
N TYR A 89 -6.86 -4.53 -20.30
CA TYR A 89 -5.88 -3.70 -20.99
C TYR A 89 -5.63 -4.04 -22.46
N LYS A 90 -6.38 -5.00 -23.04
CA LYS A 90 -6.24 -5.34 -24.45
C LYS A 90 -6.34 -4.09 -25.33
N GLY A 91 -5.33 -3.86 -26.16
CA GLY A 91 -5.28 -2.69 -27.07
C GLY A 91 -4.80 -1.39 -26.41
N GLN A 92 -4.51 -1.38 -25.12
CA GLN A 92 -4.18 -0.17 -24.35
C GLN A 92 -2.68 -0.08 -24.03
N ILE A 93 -2.15 1.15 -23.99
CA ILE A 93 -0.81 1.47 -23.50
C ILE A 93 -0.96 1.95 -22.05
N LEU A 94 -0.44 1.18 -21.10
CA LEU A 94 -0.62 1.44 -19.67
C LEU A 94 0.44 2.40 -19.12
N THR A 95 -0.02 3.48 -18.49
CA THR A 95 0.79 4.41 -17.71
C THR A 95 0.71 4.05 -16.23
N MET A 96 1.84 3.69 -15.62
CA MET A 96 1.91 3.36 -14.20
C MET A 96 2.01 4.63 -13.36
N VAL A 97 1.14 4.76 -12.35
CA VAL A 97 1.20 5.87 -11.38
C VAL A 97 2.35 5.67 -10.39
N ASN A 98 2.58 4.44 -9.92
CA ASN A 98 3.77 4.13 -9.13
C ASN A 98 5.03 4.45 -9.96
N PRO A 99 5.91 5.36 -9.49
CA PRO A 99 7.05 5.79 -10.26
C PRO A 99 8.19 4.77 -10.31
N ILE A 100 8.18 3.74 -9.45
CA ILE A 100 9.26 2.75 -9.31
C ILE A 100 8.71 1.35 -9.61
N ILE A 101 9.02 0.83 -10.80
CA ILE A 101 8.44 -0.42 -11.32
C ILE A 101 9.53 -1.48 -11.57
N GLY A 102 9.21 -2.75 -11.29
CA GLY A 102 10.07 -3.90 -11.55
C GLY A 102 10.84 -4.43 -10.33
N ASN A 103 10.56 -3.90 -9.13
CA ASN A 103 11.31 -4.22 -7.90
C ASN A 103 11.35 -5.72 -7.57
N GLY A 104 10.26 -6.43 -7.81
CA GLY A 104 10.15 -7.88 -7.60
C GLY A 104 10.40 -8.74 -8.84
N GLY A 105 10.91 -8.15 -9.94
CA GLY A 105 11.12 -8.87 -11.19
C GLY A 105 9.82 -9.38 -11.79
N ALA A 106 9.84 -10.57 -12.39
CA ALA A 106 8.67 -11.32 -12.82
C ALA A 106 8.63 -12.68 -12.11
N PRO A 107 7.45 -13.18 -11.71
CA PRO A 107 7.31 -14.49 -11.10
C PRO A 107 7.58 -15.60 -12.14
N ASP A 108 7.36 -16.86 -11.77
CA ASP A 108 7.32 -17.95 -12.76
C ASP A 108 6.09 -17.78 -13.67
N THR A 109 6.32 -17.40 -14.93
CA THR A 109 5.27 -17.07 -15.89
C THR A 109 4.70 -18.29 -16.62
N THR A 110 5.31 -19.48 -16.44
CA THR A 110 4.87 -20.73 -17.08
C THR A 110 4.28 -21.72 -16.10
N ALA A 111 4.49 -21.53 -14.79
CA ALA A 111 3.87 -22.32 -13.75
C ALA A 111 2.33 -22.29 -13.84
N LEU A 112 1.74 -23.48 -13.83
CA LEU A 112 0.29 -23.67 -13.71
C LEU A 112 -0.07 -24.13 -12.31
N ASP A 113 -1.26 -23.76 -11.84
CA ASP A 113 -1.87 -24.32 -10.63
C ASP A 113 -2.56 -25.66 -10.91
N GLU A 114 -3.14 -26.26 -9.87
CA GLU A 114 -3.86 -27.55 -9.95
C GLU A 114 -5.07 -27.54 -10.88
N MET A 115 -5.58 -26.36 -11.25
CA MET A 115 -6.69 -26.18 -12.19
C MET A 115 -6.20 -25.98 -13.64
N GLY A 116 -4.88 -25.89 -13.86
CA GLY A 116 -4.30 -25.58 -15.15
C GLY A 116 -4.37 -24.09 -15.52
N LEU A 117 -4.65 -23.21 -14.56
CA LEU A 117 -4.57 -21.76 -14.73
C LEU A 117 -3.14 -21.30 -14.45
N SER A 118 -2.73 -20.13 -14.96
CA SER A 118 -1.46 -19.54 -14.56
C SER A 118 -1.42 -19.34 -13.05
N LYS A 119 -0.36 -19.80 -12.39
CA LYS A 119 -0.26 -19.81 -10.92
C LYS A 119 -0.18 -18.42 -10.31
N TYR A 120 0.52 -17.50 -10.98
CA TYR A 120 0.82 -16.16 -10.45
C TYR A 120 0.26 -15.01 -11.31
N LEU A 121 -0.40 -15.32 -12.43
CA LEU A 121 -0.91 -14.33 -13.37
C LEU A 121 -2.43 -14.41 -13.49
N GLU A 122 -3.04 -13.37 -14.05
CA GLU A 122 -4.49 -13.25 -14.18
C GLU A 122 -5.02 -13.62 -15.57
N SER A 123 -4.13 -13.93 -16.51
CA SER A 123 -4.46 -14.58 -17.78
C SER A 123 -3.28 -15.41 -18.28
N ASP A 124 -3.34 -15.88 -19.51
CA ASP A 124 -2.32 -16.71 -20.17
C ASP A 124 -1.05 -15.96 -20.61
N GLY A 125 -0.99 -14.63 -20.45
CA GLY A 125 0.15 -13.81 -20.88
C GLY A 125 -0.11 -12.31 -20.70
N ILE A 126 0.83 -11.47 -21.12
CA ILE A 126 0.69 -10.02 -20.99
C ILE A 126 -0.41 -9.50 -21.93
N LYS A 127 -1.22 -8.56 -21.44
CA LYS A 127 -2.43 -8.05 -22.14
C LYS A 127 -2.33 -6.58 -22.55
N VAL A 128 -1.50 -5.79 -21.87
CA VAL A 128 -1.18 -4.42 -22.31
C VAL A 128 -0.51 -4.43 -23.68
N SER A 129 -0.85 -3.49 -24.55
CA SER A 129 -0.14 -3.29 -25.82
C SER A 129 1.25 -2.67 -25.61
N GLY A 130 1.43 -1.89 -24.55
CA GLY A 130 2.71 -1.31 -24.17
C GLY A 130 2.68 -0.72 -22.77
N LEU A 131 3.86 -0.41 -22.21
CA LEU A 131 3.99 0.03 -20.82
C LEU A 131 4.85 1.31 -20.70
N LEU A 132 4.37 2.26 -19.91
CA LEU A 132 5.00 3.55 -19.63
C LEU A 132 5.26 3.69 -18.13
N VAL A 133 6.53 3.88 -17.76
CA VAL A 133 6.94 4.02 -16.35
C VAL A 133 7.92 5.18 -16.18
N LEU A 134 8.05 5.70 -14.96
CA LEU A 134 9.05 6.74 -14.68
C LEU A 134 10.43 6.13 -14.46
N ASN A 135 10.56 5.18 -13.54
CA ASN A 135 11.78 4.47 -13.24
C ASN A 135 11.55 2.95 -13.38
N TYR A 136 12.53 2.27 -13.98
CA TYR A 136 12.57 0.82 -14.09
C TYR A 136 13.74 0.27 -13.27
N SER A 137 13.43 -0.65 -12.35
CA SER A 137 14.41 -1.41 -11.58
C SER A 137 14.97 -2.55 -12.44
N ASN A 138 16.17 -2.34 -13.01
CA ASN A 138 16.89 -3.39 -13.75
C ASN A 138 17.26 -4.57 -12.85
N ASP A 139 17.75 -4.27 -11.64
CA ASP A 139 17.99 -5.23 -10.58
C ASP A 139 16.73 -5.37 -9.72
N TYR A 140 16.35 -6.60 -9.41
CA TYR A 140 15.17 -6.95 -8.65
C TYR A 140 15.52 -7.85 -7.47
N ASN A 141 14.67 -7.89 -6.44
CA ASN A 141 14.80 -8.83 -5.33
C ASN A 141 13.41 -9.18 -4.78
N HIS A 142 12.98 -10.43 -4.99
CA HIS A 142 11.80 -11.01 -4.37
C HIS A 142 11.93 -12.53 -4.42
N TRP A 143 11.44 -13.25 -3.42
CA TRP A 143 11.64 -14.70 -3.30
C TRP A 143 10.92 -15.53 -4.37
N LEU A 144 9.88 -14.96 -5.00
CA LEU A 144 9.18 -15.54 -6.16
C LEU A 144 9.77 -15.15 -7.52
N ALA A 145 10.75 -14.24 -7.57
CA ALA A 145 11.24 -13.71 -8.83
C ALA A 145 12.10 -14.73 -9.59
N THR A 146 11.85 -14.89 -10.89
CA THR A 146 12.61 -15.81 -11.77
C THR A 146 13.43 -15.09 -12.83
N LYS A 147 13.00 -13.88 -13.21
CA LYS A 147 13.63 -13.03 -14.24
C LYS A 147 13.25 -11.56 -14.00
N SER A 148 13.87 -10.64 -14.75
CA SER A 148 13.48 -9.24 -14.70
C SER A 148 12.16 -8.99 -15.44
N LEU A 149 11.44 -7.92 -15.08
CA LEU A 149 10.25 -7.50 -15.81
C LEU A 149 10.57 -7.17 -17.28
N GLY A 150 11.71 -6.52 -17.54
CA GLY A 150 12.15 -6.21 -18.91
C GLY A 150 12.37 -7.46 -19.76
N GLN A 151 12.93 -8.53 -19.18
CA GLN A 151 13.10 -9.80 -19.87
C GLN A 151 11.74 -10.42 -20.22
N TRP A 152 10.79 -10.44 -19.28
CA TRP A 152 9.44 -10.97 -19.55
C TRP A 152 8.71 -10.19 -20.65
N LEU A 153 8.81 -8.85 -20.63
CA LEU A 153 8.26 -7.99 -21.68
C LEU A 153 8.88 -8.27 -23.06
N GLN A 154 10.18 -8.59 -23.12
CA GLN A 154 10.85 -8.96 -24.37
C GLN A 154 10.38 -10.32 -24.89
N GLU A 155 10.21 -11.30 -24.01
CA GLU A 155 9.70 -12.64 -24.34
C GLU A 155 8.28 -12.57 -24.94
N GLU A 156 7.41 -11.74 -24.34
CA GLU A 156 6.02 -11.52 -24.77
C GLU A 156 5.86 -10.48 -25.89
N LYS A 157 6.97 -9.91 -26.38
CA LYS A 157 7.01 -8.89 -27.45
C LYS A 157 6.24 -7.61 -27.13
N ILE A 158 6.31 -7.16 -25.87
CA ILE A 158 5.61 -5.96 -25.39
C ILE A 158 6.58 -4.76 -25.30
N PRO A 159 6.32 -3.68 -26.04
CA PRO A 159 7.12 -2.45 -25.94
C PRO A 159 6.94 -1.76 -24.59
N ALA A 160 8.05 -1.33 -24.00
CA ALA A 160 8.00 -0.60 -22.75
C ALA A 160 9.13 0.43 -22.65
N ILE A 161 8.81 1.63 -22.18
CA ILE A 161 9.77 2.71 -21.98
C ILE A 161 9.73 3.28 -20.56
N TYR A 162 10.91 3.61 -20.03
CA TYR A 162 11.07 4.33 -18.77
C TYR A 162 11.70 5.72 -18.99
N GLY A 163 11.69 6.57 -17.97
CA GLY A 163 12.20 7.94 -18.03
C GLY A 163 11.18 8.97 -18.55
N VAL A 164 9.91 8.58 -18.65
CA VAL A 164 8.81 9.48 -19.02
C VAL A 164 8.08 9.98 -17.78
N ASP A 165 7.55 11.21 -17.82
CA ASP A 165 6.79 11.75 -16.70
C ASP A 165 5.36 11.20 -16.71
N THR A 166 5.16 10.11 -15.96
CA THR A 166 3.85 9.44 -15.83
C THR A 166 2.79 10.31 -15.14
N ARG A 167 3.17 11.29 -14.31
CA ARG A 167 2.23 12.23 -13.68
C ARG A 167 1.73 13.24 -14.70
N MET A 168 2.63 13.75 -15.54
CA MET A 168 2.26 14.62 -16.65
C MET A 168 1.31 13.90 -17.63
N LEU A 169 1.63 12.67 -18.04
CA LEU A 169 0.76 11.85 -18.89
C LEU A 169 -0.61 11.63 -18.24
N THR A 170 -0.65 11.24 -16.96
CA THR A 170 -1.89 11.05 -16.21
C THR A 170 -2.78 12.30 -16.27
N LYS A 171 -2.23 13.49 -16.03
CA LYS A 171 -2.98 14.76 -16.10
C LYS A 171 -3.49 15.09 -17.51
N ILE A 172 -2.74 14.70 -18.55
CA ILE A 172 -3.13 14.92 -19.95
C ILE A 172 -4.30 14.00 -20.33
N ILE A 173 -4.26 12.74 -19.91
CA ILE A 173 -5.29 11.72 -20.20
C ILE A 173 -6.57 11.99 -19.41
N ARG A 174 -6.42 12.49 -18.18
CA ARG A 174 -7.54 12.76 -17.26
C ARG A 174 -8.61 13.62 -17.94
N ASP A 175 -9.86 13.17 -17.85
CA ASP A 175 -11.07 13.86 -18.32
C ASP A 175 -11.24 13.97 -19.85
N LYS A 176 -10.35 13.40 -20.67
CA LYS A 176 -10.47 13.44 -22.15
C LYS A 176 -11.32 12.32 -22.76
N GLY A 177 -11.75 11.34 -21.96
CA GLY A 177 -12.46 10.14 -22.42
C GLY A 177 -11.53 9.13 -23.10
N THR A 178 -11.15 9.41 -24.34
CA THR A 178 -10.19 8.59 -25.11
C THR A 178 -8.98 9.45 -25.45
N THR A 179 -7.78 8.93 -25.23
CA THR A 179 -6.53 9.56 -25.67
C THR A 179 -5.73 8.52 -26.45
N LEU A 180 -5.57 8.73 -27.75
CA LEU A 180 -4.77 7.83 -28.58
C LEU A 180 -3.29 8.16 -28.46
N GLY A 181 -2.47 7.13 -28.44
CA GLY A 181 -1.02 7.27 -28.36
C GLY A 181 -0.28 6.10 -29.00
N LYS A 182 1.04 6.26 -29.12
CA LYS A 182 1.94 5.24 -29.63
C LYS A 182 3.31 5.31 -28.98
N ILE A 183 3.89 4.15 -28.70
CA ILE A 183 5.32 4.01 -28.45
C ILE A 183 5.99 3.87 -29.81
N GLU A 184 6.85 4.82 -30.17
CA GLU A 184 7.44 4.91 -31.50
C GLU A 184 8.98 4.87 -31.45
N PHE A 185 9.53 3.84 -32.09
CA PHE A 185 10.97 3.67 -32.33
C PHE A 185 11.38 4.32 -33.64
N GLU A 186 12.63 4.76 -33.70
CA GLU A 186 13.22 5.30 -34.93
C GLU A 186 13.17 4.25 -36.05
N GLY A 187 12.70 4.66 -37.24
CA GLY A 187 12.54 3.77 -38.40
C GLY A 187 11.32 2.84 -38.37
N GLN A 188 10.47 2.90 -37.34
CA GLN A 188 9.29 2.04 -37.18
C GLN A 188 8.02 2.89 -36.97
N SER A 189 7.61 3.66 -37.98
CA SER A 189 6.40 4.50 -37.87
C SER A 189 5.13 3.65 -37.83
N VAL A 190 4.21 3.98 -36.93
CA VAL A 190 2.87 3.37 -36.83
C VAL A 190 1.79 4.44 -36.78
N ASN A 191 0.62 4.14 -37.33
CA ASN A 191 -0.55 5.04 -37.26
C ASN A 191 -1.23 4.93 -35.90
N PHE A 192 -1.88 6.01 -35.46
CA PHE A 192 -2.79 5.93 -34.32
C PHE A 192 -3.95 4.97 -34.64
N ALA A 193 -4.34 4.16 -33.66
CA ALA A 193 -5.43 3.21 -33.78
C ALA A 193 -6.29 3.28 -32.51
N ASP A 194 -7.60 3.40 -32.68
CA ASP A 194 -8.55 3.30 -31.58
C ASP A 194 -9.04 1.85 -31.45
N PRO A 195 -8.57 1.09 -30.45
CA PRO A 195 -8.96 -0.31 -30.28
C PRO A 195 -10.45 -0.46 -29.91
N ASN A 196 -11.10 0.57 -29.36
CA ASN A 196 -12.50 0.50 -28.92
C ASN A 196 -13.50 0.41 -30.09
N LYS A 197 -13.04 0.64 -31.32
CA LYS A 197 -13.85 0.41 -32.54
C LYS A 197 -14.01 -1.07 -32.87
N GLN A 198 -13.19 -1.93 -32.28
CA GLN A 198 -13.26 -3.38 -32.42
C GLN A 198 -13.99 -4.01 -31.24
N ASN A 199 -14.55 -5.21 -31.44
CA ASN A 199 -15.12 -5.99 -30.35
C ASN A 199 -14.01 -6.72 -29.57
N LEU A 200 -13.33 -5.99 -28.67
CA LEU A 200 -12.20 -6.52 -27.91
C LEU A 200 -12.56 -7.72 -27.03
N ILE A 201 -13.83 -7.83 -26.60
CA ILE A 201 -14.38 -9.01 -25.89
C ILE A 201 -14.12 -10.28 -26.70
N ALA A 202 -14.33 -10.24 -28.02
CA ALA A 202 -14.12 -11.40 -28.90
C ALA A 202 -12.63 -11.76 -29.07
N GLU A 203 -11.73 -10.79 -28.97
CA GLU A 203 -10.29 -11.02 -29.07
C GLU A 203 -9.76 -11.81 -27.87
N VAL A 204 -10.22 -11.47 -26.66
CA VAL A 204 -9.74 -12.06 -25.40
C VAL A 204 -10.53 -13.28 -24.93
N SER A 205 -11.80 -13.41 -25.31
CA SER A 205 -12.63 -14.56 -24.94
C SER A 205 -12.00 -15.88 -25.38
N THR A 206 -12.11 -16.90 -24.53
CA THR A 206 -11.89 -18.30 -24.90
C THR A 206 -12.64 -18.64 -26.18
N LYS A 207 -12.03 -19.51 -27.00
CA LYS A 207 -12.62 -19.94 -28.28
C LYS A 207 -13.49 -21.19 -28.12
N ASP A 208 -13.22 -21.96 -27.08
CA ASP A 208 -13.90 -23.22 -26.78
C ASP A 208 -14.31 -23.26 -25.31
N VAL A 209 -15.29 -24.11 -25.00
CA VAL A 209 -15.71 -24.36 -23.63
C VAL A 209 -14.59 -25.05 -22.86
N LYS A 210 -14.26 -24.54 -21.67
CA LYS A 210 -13.30 -25.14 -20.74
C LYS A 210 -13.97 -25.41 -19.41
N VAL A 211 -13.59 -26.49 -18.73
CA VAL A 211 -14.15 -26.87 -17.43
C VAL A 211 -13.07 -26.85 -16.37
N TYR A 212 -13.31 -26.12 -15.28
CA TYR A 212 -12.43 -26.03 -14.11
C TYR A 212 -13.16 -26.53 -12.85
N GLY A 213 -12.43 -27.13 -11.90
CA GLY A 213 -13.05 -27.73 -10.71
C GLY A 213 -13.93 -28.94 -11.06
N LYS A 214 -13.53 -29.74 -12.05
CA LYS A 214 -14.31 -30.87 -12.55
C LYS A 214 -14.71 -31.83 -11.42
N GLY A 215 -16.00 -32.17 -11.34
CA GLY A 215 -16.57 -33.00 -10.28
C GLY A 215 -17.10 -32.24 -9.07
N ASN A 216 -16.92 -30.93 -9.00
CA ASN A 216 -17.55 -30.10 -7.97
C ASN A 216 -19.08 -30.06 -8.12
N ALA A 217 -19.77 -29.90 -6.99
CA ALA A 217 -21.22 -30.11 -6.92
C ALA A 217 -22.07 -29.01 -7.58
N THR A 218 -21.58 -27.77 -7.64
CA THR A 218 -22.36 -26.62 -8.16
C THR A 218 -21.93 -26.28 -9.57
N LYS A 219 -22.81 -26.42 -10.57
CA LYS A 219 -22.47 -26.09 -11.95
C LYS A 219 -22.65 -24.60 -12.21
N VAL A 220 -21.56 -23.90 -12.50
CA VAL A 220 -21.59 -22.46 -12.83
C VAL A 220 -21.13 -22.27 -14.26
N VAL A 221 -21.99 -21.65 -15.10
CA VAL A 221 -21.55 -21.17 -16.42
C VAL A 221 -20.89 -19.82 -16.23
N ALA A 222 -19.65 -19.68 -16.67
CA ALA A 222 -18.92 -18.42 -16.69
C ALA A 222 -18.77 -17.94 -18.14
N VAL A 223 -19.44 -16.85 -18.51
CA VAL A 223 -19.29 -16.25 -19.84
C VAL A 223 -18.03 -15.40 -19.86
N ASP A 224 -17.07 -15.81 -20.69
CA ASP A 224 -15.78 -15.17 -20.80
C ASP A 224 -15.83 -13.91 -21.66
N CYS A 225 -15.74 -12.74 -21.02
CA CYS A 225 -15.58 -11.46 -21.70
C CYS A 225 -14.19 -10.85 -21.46
N GLY A 226 -13.17 -11.70 -21.28
CA GLY A 226 -11.87 -11.31 -20.73
C GLY A 226 -11.84 -11.51 -19.22
N ILE A 227 -12.25 -12.69 -18.76
CA ILE A 227 -12.26 -13.04 -17.34
C ILE A 227 -10.83 -13.11 -16.77
N LYS A 228 -10.67 -12.71 -15.52
CA LYS A 228 -9.42 -12.89 -14.77
C LYS A 228 -9.40 -14.25 -14.06
N ASN A 229 -8.24 -14.88 -14.02
CA ASN A 229 -8.07 -16.20 -13.41
C ASN A 229 -8.62 -16.26 -11.98
N ASN A 230 -8.47 -15.21 -11.18
CA ASN A 230 -8.92 -15.22 -9.79
C ASN A 230 -10.44 -15.36 -9.63
N VAL A 231 -11.26 -14.96 -10.62
CA VAL A 231 -12.70 -15.25 -10.61
C VAL A 231 -12.92 -16.77 -10.60
N ILE A 232 -12.20 -17.51 -11.45
CA ILE A 232 -12.32 -18.96 -11.56
C ILE A 232 -11.82 -19.62 -10.26
N ARG A 233 -10.68 -19.18 -9.72
CA ARG A 233 -10.14 -19.71 -8.45
C ARG A 233 -11.14 -19.57 -7.31
N LEU A 234 -11.78 -18.41 -7.18
CA LEU A 234 -12.75 -18.13 -6.11
C LEU A 234 -14.06 -18.91 -6.25
N LEU A 235 -14.52 -19.16 -7.48
CA LEU A 235 -15.67 -20.03 -7.75
C LEU A 235 -15.35 -21.49 -7.41
N VAL A 236 -14.23 -22.03 -7.90
CA VAL A 236 -13.84 -23.42 -7.68
C VAL A 236 -13.60 -23.68 -6.19
N LYS A 237 -12.94 -22.76 -5.48
CA LYS A 237 -12.73 -22.83 -4.02
C LYS A 237 -14.03 -22.94 -3.22
N ARG A 238 -15.14 -22.41 -3.76
CA ARG A 238 -16.48 -22.46 -3.15
C ARG A 238 -17.32 -23.65 -3.62
N GLY A 239 -16.71 -24.59 -4.36
CA GLY A 239 -17.36 -25.83 -4.80
C GLY A 239 -18.11 -25.71 -6.12
N ALA A 240 -17.72 -24.79 -7.00
CA ALA A 240 -18.23 -24.76 -8.37
C ALA A 240 -17.42 -25.63 -9.33
N GLU A 241 -18.12 -26.37 -10.20
CA GLU A 241 -17.60 -26.81 -11.48
C GLU A 241 -17.88 -25.69 -12.49
N VAL A 242 -16.83 -25.00 -12.92
CA VAL A 242 -16.93 -23.80 -13.75
C VAL A 242 -16.84 -24.17 -15.22
N HIS A 243 -17.92 -23.96 -15.96
CA HIS A 243 -18.00 -24.10 -17.41
C HIS A 243 -17.71 -22.72 -18.03
N LEU A 244 -16.44 -22.46 -18.34
CA LEU A 244 -16.02 -21.23 -19.00
C LEU A 244 -16.39 -21.32 -20.48
N VAL A 245 -17.32 -20.48 -20.93
CA VAL A 245 -17.85 -20.49 -22.31
C VAL A 245 -17.42 -19.23 -23.08
N PRO A 246 -17.27 -19.32 -24.41
CA PRO A 246 -17.04 -18.15 -25.26
C PRO A 246 -18.11 -17.06 -25.06
N TRP A 247 -17.73 -15.80 -25.22
CA TRP A 247 -18.62 -14.64 -25.06
C TRP A 247 -19.92 -14.72 -25.88
N ASN A 248 -19.89 -15.37 -27.05
CA ASN A 248 -21.02 -15.52 -27.97
C ASN A 248 -21.68 -16.91 -27.90
N HIS A 249 -21.29 -17.76 -26.94
CA HIS A 249 -21.87 -19.08 -26.77
C HIS A 249 -23.37 -18.97 -26.42
N ASP A 250 -24.19 -19.86 -26.97
CA ASP A 250 -25.61 -19.93 -26.61
C ASP A 250 -25.79 -20.75 -25.34
N PHE A 251 -25.62 -20.11 -24.19
CA PHE A 251 -25.86 -20.70 -22.88
C PHE A 251 -27.34 -20.75 -22.48
N THR A 252 -28.25 -20.24 -23.31
CA THR A 252 -29.65 -19.98 -22.89
C THR A 252 -30.42 -21.25 -22.52
N LYS A 253 -30.04 -22.37 -23.14
CA LYS A 253 -30.63 -23.71 -22.93
C LYS A 253 -29.74 -24.65 -22.12
N MET A 254 -28.55 -24.20 -21.69
CA MET A 254 -27.69 -25.03 -20.86
C MET A 254 -28.30 -25.18 -19.46
N GLU A 255 -28.11 -26.36 -18.87
CA GLU A 255 -28.38 -26.59 -17.45
C GLU A 255 -27.20 -26.07 -16.62
N TYR A 256 -27.49 -25.28 -15.59
CA TYR A 256 -26.53 -24.74 -14.63
C TYR A 256 -27.28 -24.32 -13.37
N ASP A 257 -26.57 -24.23 -12.25
CA ASP A 257 -27.10 -23.76 -10.98
C ASP A 257 -26.95 -22.24 -10.82
N GLY A 258 -25.96 -21.65 -11.50
CA GLY A 258 -25.75 -20.21 -11.55
C GLY A 258 -25.04 -19.76 -12.83
N LEU A 259 -25.26 -18.50 -13.20
CA LEU A 259 -24.65 -17.85 -14.37
C LEU A 259 -23.78 -16.68 -13.90
N LEU A 260 -22.53 -16.65 -14.35
CA LEU A 260 -21.61 -15.55 -14.11
C LEU A 260 -21.14 -14.94 -15.43
N ILE A 261 -21.04 -13.62 -15.50
CA ILE A 261 -20.49 -12.89 -16.65
C ILE A 261 -19.37 -11.99 -16.13
N ALA A 262 -18.14 -12.19 -16.59
CA ALA A 262 -16.99 -11.40 -16.18
C ALA A 262 -16.15 -11.00 -17.38
N GLY A 263 -15.63 -9.78 -17.36
CA GLY A 263 -14.82 -9.26 -18.46
C GLY A 263 -14.09 -7.98 -18.11
N GLY A 264 -13.43 -7.42 -19.13
CA GLY A 264 -12.63 -6.21 -19.00
C GLY A 264 -12.69 -5.27 -20.21
N PRO A 265 -12.25 -5.70 -21.41
CA PRO A 265 -11.91 -4.74 -22.45
C PRO A 265 -13.09 -4.33 -23.34
N GLY A 266 -13.01 -3.10 -23.85
CA GLY A 266 -13.79 -2.63 -24.99
C GLY A 266 -15.20 -2.13 -24.68
N ASN A 267 -15.90 -1.79 -25.76
CA ASN A 267 -17.26 -1.26 -25.69
C ASN A 267 -18.28 -2.41 -25.58
N PRO A 268 -19.03 -2.54 -24.48
CA PRO A 268 -19.99 -3.63 -24.29
C PRO A 268 -21.11 -3.63 -25.35
N ALA A 269 -21.44 -2.46 -25.92
CA ALA A 269 -22.48 -2.35 -26.95
C ALA A 269 -22.15 -3.10 -28.25
N LEU A 270 -20.87 -3.45 -28.48
CA LEU A 270 -20.45 -4.24 -29.64
C LEU A 270 -20.70 -5.74 -29.46
N ALA A 271 -20.97 -6.22 -28.24
CA ALA A 271 -21.22 -7.63 -27.94
C ALA A 271 -22.71 -8.02 -28.11
N GLN A 272 -23.32 -7.66 -29.24
CA GLN A 272 -24.76 -7.87 -29.49
C GLN A 272 -25.23 -9.33 -29.29
N PRO A 273 -24.53 -10.38 -29.78
CA PRO A 273 -24.91 -11.77 -29.51
C PRO A 273 -25.07 -12.08 -28.02
N LEU A 274 -24.15 -11.61 -27.18
CA LEU A 274 -24.20 -11.80 -25.75
C LEU A 274 -25.37 -11.05 -25.10
N ILE A 275 -25.55 -9.78 -25.46
CA ILE A 275 -26.67 -8.96 -24.96
C ILE A 275 -28.00 -9.66 -25.26
N GLN A 276 -28.18 -10.20 -26.47
CA GLN A 276 -29.39 -10.94 -26.83
C GLN A 276 -29.55 -12.24 -26.04
N ASN A 277 -28.48 -12.99 -25.79
CA ASN A 277 -28.56 -14.22 -24.99
C ASN A 277 -28.91 -13.93 -23.53
N VAL A 278 -28.33 -12.89 -22.92
CA VAL A 278 -28.70 -12.47 -21.56
C VAL A 278 -30.14 -11.95 -21.53
N LYS A 279 -30.57 -11.18 -22.54
CA LYS A 279 -31.95 -10.70 -22.64
C LYS A 279 -32.96 -11.84 -22.65
N LYS A 280 -32.70 -12.92 -23.42
CA LYS A 280 -33.52 -14.14 -23.40
C LYS A 280 -33.63 -14.75 -22.00
N ILE A 281 -32.55 -14.76 -21.21
CA ILE A 281 -32.58 -15.23 -19.82
C ILE A 281 -33.48 -14.33 -18.96
N LEU A 282 -33.29 -13.01 -19.04
CA LEU A 282 -34.04 -12.03 -18.23
C LEU A 282 -35.56 -12.08 -18.50
N GLU A 283 -35.95 -12.25 -19.78
CA GLU A 283 -37.34 -12.34 -20.26
C GLU A 283 -37.97 -13.73 -20.02
N SER A 284 -37.17 -14.75 -19.68
CA SER A 284 -37.66 -16.09 -19.40
C SER A 284 -38.09 -16.29 -17.93
N ASP A 285 -38.66 -17.46 -17.66
CA ASP A 285 -39.00 -17.94 -16.32
C ASP A 285 -37.81 -18.51 -15.53
N ARG A 286 -36.59 -18.47 -16.08
CA ARG A 286 -35.37 -18.93 -15.40
C ARG A 286 -35.08 -18.08 -14.16
N LYS A 287 -34.59 -18.74 -13.11
CA LYS A 287 -34.40 -18.17 -11.76
C LYS A 287 -33.04 -18.49 -11.15
N GLU A 288 -32.17 -19.15 -11.91
CA GLU A 288 -30.78 -19.39 -11.57
C GLU A 288 -30.11 -18.04 -11.28
N PRO A 289 -29.40 -17.89 -10.15
CA PRO A 289 -28.73 -16.65 -9.82
C PRO A 289 -27.80 -16.18 -10.94
N LEU A 290 -27.81 -14.87 -11.18
CA LEU A 290 -26.99 -14.23 -12.21
C LEU A 290 -26.08 -13.21 -11.54
N PHE A 291 -24.77 -13.35 -11.72
CA PHE A 291 -23.76 -12.44 -11.17
C PHE A 291 -22.88 -11.83 -12.27
N GLY A 292 -22.93 -10.51 -12.44
CA GLY A 292 -22.07 -9.78 -13.37
C GLY A 292 -20.90 -9.07 -12.69
N ILE A 293 -19.71 -9.13 -13.27
CA ILE A 293 -18.50 -8.43 -12.81
C ILE A 293 -17.98 -7.52 -13.94
N SER A 294 -17.80 -6.23 -13.65
CA SER A 294 -17.33 -5.19 -14.57
C SER A 294 -18.11 -5.16 -15.89
N THR A 295 -17.59 -5.74 -16.98
CA THR A 295 -18.33 -5.93 -18.23
C THR A 295 -19.67 -6.64 -18.00
N GLY A 296 -19.74 -7.58 -17.04
CA GLY A 296 -20.99 -8.25 -16.68
C GLY A 296 -22.08 -7.28 -16.22
N ASN A 297 -21.76 -6.27 -15.39
CA ASN A 297 -22.71 -5.23 -14.99
C ASN A 297 -23.27 -4.48 -16.20
N LEU A 298 -22.39 -4.09 -17.12
CA LEU A 298 -22.74 -3.38 -18.35
C LEU A 298 -23.63 -4.23 -19.27
N ILE A 299 -23.28 -5.50 -19.47
CA ILE A 299 -24.04 -6.43 -20.32
C ILE A 299 -25.42 -6.71 -19.74
N ILE A 300 -25.53 -6.95 -18.43
CA ILE A 300 -26.82 -7.15 -17.75
C ILE A 300 -27.68 -5.89 -17.90
N GLY A 301 -27.11 -4.71 -17.63
CA GLY A 301 -27.80 -3.44 -17.78
C GLY A 301 -28.33 -3.23 -19.20
N LEU A 302 -27.49 -3.43 -20.22
CA LEU A 302 -27.88 -3.33 -21.63
C LEU A 302 -28.96 -4.35 -22.01
N ALA A 303 -28.85 -5.59 -21.54
CA ALA A 303 -29.87 -6.62 -21.78
C ALA A 303 -31.21 -6.31 -21.10
N ALA A 304 -31.18 -5.67 -19.93
CA ALA A 304 -32.36 -5.19 -19.23
C ALA A 304 -33.00 -3.94 -19.88
N GLY A 305 -32.25 -3.23 -20.74
CA GLY A 305 -32.71 -2.02 -21.44
C GLY A 305 -32.14 -0.69 -20.93
N ALA A 306 -31.16 -0.72 -20.02
CA ALA A 306 -30.36 0.46 -19.67
C ALA A 306 -29.37 0.81 -20.79
N LYS A 307 -28.70 1.96 -20.67
CA LYS A 307 -27.70 2.45 -21.63
C LYS A 307 -26.30 2.44 -21.01
N SER A 308 -25.29 2.25 -21.85
CA SER A 308 -23.88 2.40 -21.48
C SER A 308 -23.24 3.58 -22.23
N TYR A 309 -22.27 4.25 -21.61
CA TYR A 309 -21.53 5.35 -22.22
C TYR A 309 -20.02 5.23 -21.93
N LYS A 310 -19.17 5.79 -22.82
CA LYS A 310 -17.72 5.93 -22.55
C LYS A 310 -17.53 7.07 -21.54
N MET A 311 -16.83 6.80 -20.47
CA MET A 311 -16.60 7.76 -19.40
C MET A 311 -15.55 8.81 -19.83
N PRO A 312 -15.76 10.11 -19.55
CA PRO A 312 -14.72 11.11 -19.69
C PRO A 312 -13.53 10.85 -18.75
N MET A 313 -13.83 10.43 -17.52
CA MET A 313 -12.87 9.99 -16.51
C MET A 313 -13.17 8.53 -16.17
N ALA A 314 -12.31 7.63 -16.63
CA ALA A 314 -12.41 6.20 -16.35
C ALA A 314 -12.05 5.91 -14.88
N ASN A 315 -12.67 4.89 -14.28
CA ASN A 315 -12.26 4.41 -12.96
C ASN A 315 -11.22 3.29 -13.12
N ARG A 316 -9.95 3.64 -12.87
CA ARG A 316 -8.78 2.76 -12.97
C ARG A 316 -7.89 2.90 -11.74
N GLY A 317 -8.01 1.98 -10.80
CA GLY A 317 -7.33 2.05 -9.52
C GLY A 317 -7.60 0.87 -8.59
N GLN A 318 -6.86 0.81 -7.49
CA GLN A 318 -7.08 -0.15 -6.39
C GLN A 318 -7.70 0.53 -5.15
N ASN A 319 -8.03 1.81 -5.27
CA ASN A 319 -8.48 2.68 -4.18
C ASN A 319 -9.84 3.33 -4.46
N GLN A 320 -10.67 2.71 -5.30
CA GLN A 320 -11.94 3.30 -5.73
C GLN A 320 -13.03 3.03 -4.68
N PRO A 321 -13.57 4.08 -4.04
CA PRO A 321 -14.58 3.90 -3.01
C PRO A 321 -15.98 3.76 -3.60
N VAL A 322 -16.69 2.72 -3.17
CA VAL A 322 -18.09 2.48 -3.53
C VAL A 322 -18.94 2.42 -2.27
N LEU A 323 -20.18 2.89 -2.38
CA LEU A 323 -21.17 2.85 -1.31
C LEU A 323 -22.29 1.89 -1.70
N ASN A 324 -22.61 0.95 -0.82
CA ASN A 324 -23.82 0.15 -0.96
C ASN A 324 -25.05 1.03 -0.68
N VAL A 325 -25.90 1.20 -1.67
CA VAL A 325 -27.06 2.11 -1.62
C VAL A 325 -28.11 1.63 -0.61
N THR A 326 -28.15 0.32 -0.33
CA THR A 326 -29.17 -0.28 0.54
C THR A 326 -28.88 -0.12 2.02
N ASN A 327 -27.60 -0.15 2.42
CA ASN A 327 -27.20 -0.23 3.83
C ASN A 327 -26.12 0.77 4.23
N ARG A 328 -25.69 1.65 3.31
CA ARG A 328 -24.71 2.73 3.52
C ARG A 328 -23.29 2.27 3.87
N GLN A 329 -22.97 0.99 3.78
CA GLN A 329 -21.60 0.51 3.95
C GLN A 329 -20.73 0.93 2.78
N ALA A 330 -19.51 1.41 3.06
CA ALA A 330 -18.51 1.76 2.07
C ALA A 330 -17.45 0.66 1.93
N PHE A 331 -16.96 0.47 0.71
CA PHE A 331 -15.93 -0.50 0.38
C PHE A 331 -14.88 0.15 -0.52
N ILE A 332 -13.61 -0.25 -0.37
CA ILE A 332 -12.54 0.10 -1.29
C ILE A 332 -12.43 -1.02 -2.32
N THR A 333 -12.34 -0.66 -3.60
CA THR A 333 -12.44 -1.62 -4.70
C THR A 333 -11.34 -1.42 -5.74
N ALA A 334 -11.00 -2.53 -6.41
CA ALA A 334 -10.22 -2.52 -7.63
C ALA A 334 -11.14 -2.35 -8.84
N GLN A 335 -10.81 -1.40 -9.71
CA GLN A 335 -11.58 -1.09 -10.91
C GLN A 335 -10.65 -0.85 -12.10
N ASN A 336 -11.10 -1.29 -13.28
CA ASN A 336 -10.41 -1.06 -14.54
C ASN A 336 -11.39 -0.98 -15.72
N HIS A 337 -12.27 0.02 -15.70
CA HIS A 337 -13.26 0.21 -16.77
C HIS A 337 -13.29 1.66 -17.28
N GLY A 338 -13.54 1.81 -18.59
CA GLY A 338 -13.73 3.11 -19.25
C GLY A 338 -15.14 3.32 -19.80
N TYR A 339 -16.03 2.36 -19.59
CA TYR A 339 -17.45 2.43 -19.91
C TYR A 339 -18.26 2.25 -18.62
N ALA A 340 -19.36 2.97 -18.49
CA ALA A 340 -20.25 2.90 -17.34
C ALA A 340 -21.71 2.77 -17.79
N LEU A 341 -22.57 2.32 -16.87
CA LEU A 341 -24.02 2.30 -17.07
C LEU A 341 -24.62 3.66 -16.69
N GLU A 342 -25.63 4.12 -17.44
CA GLU A 342 -26.44 5.26 -17.00
C GLU A 342 -27.17 4.92 -15.70
N ASN A 343 -27.27 5.89 -14.79
CA ASN A 343 -27.94 5.71 -13.49
C ASN A 343 -29.46 5.48 -13.62
N THR A 344 -30.05 5.83 -14.76
CA THR A 344 -31.47 5.56 -15.05
C THR A 344 -31.65 4.11 -15.48
N LEU A 345 -32.25 3.31 -14.60
CA LEU A 345 -32.48 1.88 -14.82
C LEU A 345 -33.93 1.60 -15.25
N PRO A 346 -34.17 0.55 -16.05
CA PRO A 346 -35.51 0.10 -16.41
C PRO A 346 -36.28 -0.46 -15.21
N ALA A 347 -37.61 -0.58 -15.34
CA ALA A 347 -38.47 -1.09 -14.28
C ALA A 347 -38.03 -2.48 -13.78
N GLY A 348 -38.10 -2.69 -12.47
CA GLY A 348 -37.66 -3.93 -11.81
C GLY A 348 -36.17 -4.00 -11.48
N TRP A 349 -35.38 -2.97 -11.84
CA TRP A 349 -33.95 -2.87 -11.53
C TRP A 349 -33.65 -1.67 -10.62
N LYS A 350 -32.70 -1.86 -9.70
CA LYS A 350 -32.23 -0.83 -8.77
C LYS A 350 -30.71 -0.76 -8.75
N PRO A 351 -30.13 0.44 -8.49
CA PRO A 351 -28.70 0.53 -8.20
C PRO A 351 -28.39 -0.21 -6.90
N LEU A 352 -27.29 -0.96 -6.91
CA LEU A 352 -26.79 -1.70 -5.74
C LEU A 352 -25.62 -0.95 -5.10
N PHE A 353 -24.66 -0.51 -5.91
CA PHE A 353 -23.52 0.30 -5.49
C PHE A 353 -23.43 1.58 -6.31
N THR A 354 -22.86 2.63 -5.70
CA THR A 354 -22.54 3.90 -6.36
C THR A 354 -21.12 4.34 -5.99
N ASN A 355 -20.41 4.95 -6.93
CA ASN A 355 -19.08 5.48 -6.69
C ASN A 355 -19.16 6.71 -5.78
N VAL A 356 -18.38 6.75 -4.70
CA VAL A 356 -18.41 7.87 -3.73
C VAL A 356 -17.78 9.14 -4.32
N ASN A 357 -16.85 9.02 -5.27
CA ASN A 357 -16.15 10.16 -5.86
C ASN A 357 -16.96 10.86 -6.96
N ASP A 358 -17.52 10.10 -7.91
CA ASP A 358 -18.12 10.65 -9.14
C ASP A 358 -19.59 10.27 -9.38
N GLN A 359 -20.19 9.53 -8.43
CA GLN A 359 -21.61 9.15 -8.42
C GLN A 359 -22.04 8.26 -9.61
N THR A 360 -21.08 7.67 -10.33
CA THR A 360 -21.37 6.68 -11.36
C THR A 360 -21.91 5.37 -10.76
N ASN A 361 -22.59 4.58 -11.60
CA ASN A 361 -23.13 3.29 -11.20
C ASN A 361 -22.00 2.28 -10.95
N GLU A 362 -22.06 1.61 -9.80
CA GLU A 362 -21.07 0.60 -9.42
C GLU A 362 -21.68 -0.81 -9.26
N GLY A 363 -22.97 -0.94 -9.59
CA GLY A 363 -23.67 -2.20 -9.54
C GLY A 363 -25.18 -2.02 -9.63
N ILE A 364 -25.86 -3.07 -10.05
CA ILE A 364 -27.31 -3.13 -10.19
C ILE A 364 -27.84 -4.43 -9.58
N MET A 365 -29.10 -4.45 -9.19
CA MET A 365 -29.81 -5.65 -8.78
C MET A 365 -31.25 -5.64 -9.28
N HIS A 366 -31.80 -6.81 -9.54
CA HIS A 366 -33.23 -6.96 -9.77
C HIS A 366 -33.99 -6.94 -8.43
N GLU A 367 -35.19 -6.35 -8.41
CA GLU A 367 -35.99 -6.17 -7.19
C GLU A 367 -36.42 -7.50 -6.53
N SER A 368 -36.80 -8.50 -7.33
CA SER A 368 -37.29 -9.80 -6.85
C SER A 368 -36.49 -11.03 -7.31
N LYS A 369 -35.83 -10.99 -8.48
CA LYS A 369 -35.03 -12.11 -9.02
C LYS A 369 -33.60 -12.08 -8.43
N PRO A 370 -32.90 -13.23 -8.32
CA PRO A 370 -31.54 -13.31 -7.76
C PRO A 370 -30.47 -12.85 -8.77
N PHE A 371 -30.68 -11.70 -9.41
CA PHE A 371 -29.79 -11.15 -10.44
C PHE A 371 -29.13 -9.89 -9.92
N PHE A 372 -27.81 -9.81 -10.05
CA PHE A 372 -27.05 -8.61 -9.70
C PHE A 372 -25.77 -8.49 -10.53
N GLY A 373 -25.28 -7.27 -10.62
CA GLY A 373 -23.98 -6.94 -11.20
C GLY A 373 -23.23 -5.97 -10.31
N VAL A 374 -21.90 -6.02 -10.37
CA VAL A 374 -20.99 -5.03 -9.80
C VAL A 374 -20.03 -4.55 -10.88
N GLN A 375 -19.74 -3.26 -10.89
CA GLN A 375 -18.88 -2.65 -11.90
C GLN A 375 -17.38 -2.80 -11.58
N PHE A 376 -17.06 -3.03 -10.30
CA PHE A 376 -15.73 -3.31 -9.80
C PHE A 376 -15.40 -4.81 -9.81
N HIS A 377 -14.16 -5.16 -9.48
CA HIS A 377 -13.61 -6.51 -9.48
C HIS A 377 -13.47 -7.07 -8.05
N PRO A 378 -14.45 -7.81 -7.51
CA PRO A 378 -14.33 -8.40 -6.17
C PRO A 378 -13.29 -9.51 -6.06
N GLU A 379 -12.88 -10.09 -7.19
CA GLU A 379 -11.76 -11.02 -7.26
C GLU A 379 -10.40 -10.33 -7.12
N VAL A 380 -10.34 -9.00 -7.28
CA VAL A 380 -9.11 -8.18 -7.23
C VAL A 380 -7.94 -8.81 -7.99
N SER A 381 -6.76 -8.98 -7.41
CA SER A 381 -5.57 -9.48 -8.09
C SER A 381 -5.19 -8.59 -9.30
N PRO A 382 -4.67 -7.38 -9.05
CA PRO A 382 -4.33 -6.80 -7.74
C PRO A 382 -5.46 -5.98 -7.10
N GLY A 383 -5.31 -5.66 -5.81
CA GLY A 383 -6.21 -4.75 -5.09
C GLY A 383 -6.86 -5.33 -3.81
N PRO A 384 -7.72 -4.53 -3.14
CA PRO A 384 -8.26 -4.81 -1.80
C PRO A 384 -9.30 -5.93 -1.78
N THR A 385 -9.08 -6.97 -0.97
CA THR A 385 -9.97 -8.15 -0.84
C THR A 385 -11.26 -7.87 -0.03
N ASP A 386 -11.76 -6.64 -0.05
CA ASP A 386 -12.84 -6.18 0.83
C ASP A 386 -14.24 -6.59 0.37
N THR A 387 -14.38 -7.01 -0.88
CA THR A 387 -15.67 -7.35 -1.52
C THR A 387 -15.77 -8.81 -1.98
N GLU A 388 -14.86 -9.68 -1.51
CA GLU A 388 -14.91 -11.12 -1.83
C GLU A 388 -16.22 -11.80 -1.36
N TYR A 389 -16.87 -11.26 -0.33
CA TYR A 389 -18.16 -11.75 0.18
C TYR A 389 -19.28 -11.80 -0.88
N LEU A 390 -19.13 -11.09 -2.01
CA LEU A 390 -20.08 -11.15 -3.13
C LEU A 390 -20.10 -12.55 -3.78
N PHE A 391 -18.97 -13.28 -3.76
CA PHE A 391 -18.97 -14.69 -4.15
C PHE A 391 -19.77 -15.52 -3.16
N ASP A 392 -19.61 -15.32 -1.85
CA ASP A 392 -20.41 -16.03 -0.82
C ASP A 392 -21.91 -15.72 -0.96
N SER A 393 -22.25 -14.49 -1.32
CA SER A 393 -23.61 -14.04 -1.62
C SER A 393 -24.18 -14.78 -2.83
N PHE A 394 -23.42 -14.90 -3.92
CA PHE A 394 -23.81 -15.65 -5.11
C PHE A 394 -24.11 -17.12 -4.81
N PHE A 395 -23.21 -17.82 -4.09
CA PHE A 395 -23.45 -19.22 -3.69
C PHE A 395 -24.62 -19.35 -2.71
N SER A 396 -24.85 -18.37 -1.84
CA SER A 396 -26.01 -18.34 -0.95
C SER A 396 -27.32 -18.24 -1.71
N LEU A 397 -27.36 -17.46 -2.81
CA LEU A 397 -28.53 -17.39 -3.70
C LEU A 397 -28.80 -18.73 -4.37
N ILE A 398 -27.74 -19.43 -4.83
CA ILE A 398 -27.86 -20.74 -5.47
C ILE A 398 -28.43 -21.75 -4.48
N LYS A 399 -27.87 -21.79 -3.26
CA LYS A 399 -28.26 -22.74 -2.21
C LYS A 399 -29.68 -22.50 -1.68
N LYS A 400 -30.08 -21.24 -1.48
CA LYS A 400 -31.42 -20.90 -0.93
C LYS A 400 -32.53 -21.03 -1.97
N GLY A 401 -32.26 -20.78 -3.25
CA GLY A 401 -33.22 -20.94 -4.33
C GLY A 401 -34.38 -19.92 -4.30
N LYS A 402 -35.56 -20.37 -4.79
CA LYS A 402 -36.71 -19.52 -5.17
C LYS A 402 -37.14 -18.54 -4.06
N GLY A 403 -37.26 -17.26 -4.41
CA GLY A 403 -37.78 -16.19 -3.54
C GLY A 403 -36.70 -15.43 -2.76
N THR A 404 -35.43 -15.80 -2.89
CA THR A 404 -34.30 -15.11 -2.25
C THR A 404 -33.90 -13.88 -3.07
N THR A 405 -33.82 -12.72 -2.43
CA THR A 405 -33.33 -11.47 -3.06
C THR A 405 -31.86 -11.24 -2.73
N VAL A 406 -31.18 -10.44 -3.55
CA VAL A 406 -29.76 -10.08 -3.37
C VAL A 406 -29.53 -9.43 -2.00
N THR A 407 -30.37 -8.47 -1.62
CA THR A 407 -30.27 -7.80 -0.31
C THR A 407 -30.36 -8.75 0.88
N SER A 408 -31.07 -9.89 0.75
CA SER A 408 -31.24 -10.86 1.84
C SER A 408 -30.00 -11.70 2.16
N VAL A 409 -29.00 -11.70 1.26
CA VAL A 409 -27.74 -12.44 1.42
C VAL A 409 -26.52 -11.54 1.59
N LEU A 410 -26.68 -10.22 1.48
CA LEU A 410 -25.59 -9.29 1.74
C LEU A 410 -25.30 -9.17 3.24
N PRO A 411 -24.05 -8.82 3.63
CA PRO A 411 -23.72 -8.51 5.00
C PRO A 411 -24.64 -7.41 5.57
N LYS A 412 -25.12 -7.62 6.79
CA LYS A 412 -25.85 -6.60 7.53
C LYS A 412 -24.83 -5.67 8.23
N PRO A 413 -25.10 -4.36 8.32
CA PRO A 413 -24.25 -3.46 9.11
C PRO A 413 -24.12 -3.95 10.55
N ALA A 414 -22.89 -4.12 11.03
CA ALA A 414 -22.62 -4.50 12.41
C ALA A 414 -22.75 -3.31 13.37
N LEU A 415 -22.43 -2.11 12.88
CA LEU A 415 -22.63 -0.84 13.56
C LEU A 415 -23.49 0.08 12.70
N VAL A 416 -24.18 1.01 13.36
CA VAL A 416 -24.90 2.11 12.73
C VAL A 416 -24.45 3.37 13.47
N ALA A 417 -23.77 4.28 12.78
CA ALA A 417 -23.28 5.51 13.34
C ALA A 417 -24.46 6.35 13.83
N SER A 418 -24.49 6.58 15.14
CA SER A 418 -25.28 7.63 15.74
C SER A 418 -24.33 8.78 16.06
N ARG A 419 -24.66 9.99 15.63
CA ARG A 419 -23.86 11.17 15.97
C ARG A 419 -23.85 11.35 17.48
N ILE A 420 -22.66 11.52 18.05
CA ILE A 420 -22.51 11.73 19.48
C ILE A 420 -22.80 13.22 19.76
N GLU A 421 -23.81 13.47 20.57
CA GLU A 421 -24.06 14.83 21.09
C GLU A 421 -23.03 15.18 22.17
N VAL A 422 -22.21 16.19 21.87
CA VAL A 422 -21.26 16.83 22.78
C VAL A 422 -21.24 18.33 22.56
N SER A 423 -21.10 19.09 23.65
CA SER A 423 -21.14 20.55 23.66
C SER A 423 -19.81 21.18 24.08
N LYS A 424 -19.01 20.45 24.87
CA LYS A 424 -17.67 20.88 25.32
C LYS A 424 -16.75 19.68 25.50
N VAL A 425 -15.66 19.68 24.73
CA VAL A 425 -14.65 18.61 24.74
C VAL A 425 -13.37 19.07 25.41
N LEU A 426 -12.88 18.27 26.36
CA LEU A 426 -11.54 18.37 26.91
C LEU A 426 -10.56 17.55 26.05
N ILE A 427 -9.48 18.18 25.61
CA ILE A 427 -8.42 17.56 24.82
C ILE A 427 -7.14 17.56 25.66
N LEU A 428 -6.53 16.38 25.84
CA LEU A 428 -5.28 16.23 26.56
C LEU A 428 -4.09 16.31 25.59
N GLY A 429 -3.22 17.29 25.79
CA GLY A 429 -1.95 17.44 25.07
C GLY A 429 -0.86 16.49 25.58
N SER A 430 0.31 16.55 24.94
CA SER A 430 1.43 15.62 25.18
C SER A 430 2.12 15.78 26.54
N GLY A 431 2.10 16.98 27.10
CA GLY A 431 3.07 17.35 28.14
C GLY A 431 4.36 17.90 27.53
N GLY A 432 5.48 17.76 28.25
CA GLY A 432 6.81 18.12 27.74
C GLY A 432 7.27 17.19 26.61
N LEU A 433 8.19 17.67 25.78
CA LEU A 433 8.81 16.86 24.72
C LEU A 433 9.88 15.93 25.31
N SER A 434 9.83 14.64 24.98
CA SER A 434 10.82 13.64 25.35
C SER A 434 11.17 12.74 24.17
N ILE A 435 12.28 11.98 24.26
CA ILE A 435 12.60 10.97 23.26
C ILE A 435 11.43 9.98 23.16
N GLY A 436 11.00 9.68 21.93
CA GLY A 436 9.83 8.85 21.64
C GLY A 436 8.47 9.59 21.69
N GLN A 437 8.38 10.76 22.32
CA GLN A 437 7.16 11.55 22.43
C GLN A 437 7.44 13.04 22.16
N ALA A 438 7.38 13.45 20.89
CA ALA A 438 7.79 14.79 20.46
C ALA A 438 6.63 15.62 19.86
N GLY A 439 6.93 16.51 18.91
CA GLY A 439 6.00 17.51 18.37
C GLY A 439 4.87 16.96 17.48
N GLU A 440 4.84 15.66 17.20
CA GLU A 440 3.76 15.00 16.46
C GLU A 440 2.39 15.20 17.14
N PHE A 441 2.37 15.30 18.47
CA PHE A 441 1.16 15.48 19.26
C PHE A 441 0.70 16.95 19.32
N ASP A 442 1.64 17.90 19.21
CA ASP A 442 1.29 19.32 19.05
C ASP A 442 0.53 19.53 17.74
N TYR A 443 0.99 18.92 16.64
CA TYR A 443 0.27 18.92 15.36
C TYR A 443 -1.11 18.25 15.48
N SER A 444 -1.16 17.07 16.10
CA SER A 444 -2.37 16.25 16.15
C SER A 444 -3.48 16.91 16.96
N GLY A 445 -3.15 17.42 18.16
CA GLY A 445 -4.11 18.09 19.01
C GLY A 445 -4.66 19.40 18.40
N SER A 446 -3.84 20.18 17.68
CA SER A 446 -4.35 21.36 16.94
C SER A 446 -5.34 20.99 15.83
N GLN A 447 -5.14 19.86 15.14
CA GLN A 447 -6.09 19.37 14.13
C GLN A 447 -7.42 18.95 14.76
N ALA A 448 -7.37 18.37 15.97
CA ALA A 448 -8.55 17.99 16.72
C ALA A 448 -9.40 19.21 17.10
N VAL A 449 -8.76 20.26 17.62
CA VAL A 449 -9.42 21.55 17.93
C VAL A 449 -10.11 22.10 16.68
N LYS A 450 -9.42 22.10 15.54
CA LYS A 450 -9.99 22.55 14.27
C LYS A 450 -11.23 21.75 13.87
N ALA A 451 -11.17 20.42 13.96
CA ALA A 451 -12.30 19.56 13.62
C ALA A 451 -13.51 19.83 14.52
N MET A 452 -13.29 20.00 15.83
CA MET A 452 -14.31 20.31 16.83
C MET A 452 -14.98 21.67 16.57
N LYS A 453 -14.17 22.70 16.28
CA LYS A 453 -14.70 24.04 15.97
C LYS A 453 -15.55 24.08 14.71
N GLU A 454 -15.18 23.34 13.67
CA GLU A 454 -16.00 23.22 12.46
C GLU A 454 -17.37 22.56 12.71
N GLU A 455 -17.49 21.71 13.74
CA GLU A 455 -18.76 21.10 14.17
C GLU A 455 -19.42 21.88 15.33
N ASN A 456 -18.97 23.11 15.61
CA ASN A 456 -19.48 23.99 16.67
C ASN A 456 -19.37 23.41 18.10
N VAL A 457 -18.36 22.59 18.37
CA VAL A 457 -18.07 22.03 19.69
C VAL A 457 -17.06 22.92 20.42
N ARG A 458 -17.37 23.31 21.67
CA ARG A 458 -16.43 24.09 22.50
C ARG A 458 -15.24 23.24 22.92
N THR A 459 -14.06 23.84 22.98
CA THR A 459 -12.80 23.12 23.19
C THR A 459 -12.04 23.64 24.40
N VAL A 460 -11.69 22.72 25.30
CA VAL A 460 -10.76 22.96 26.41
C VAL A 460 -9.50 22.16 26.13
N LEU A 461 -8.34 22.78 26.20
CA LEU A 461 -7.05 22.13 26.03
C LEU A 461 -6.24 22.17 27.32
N MET A 462 -5.66 21.03 27.71
CA MET A 462 -4.61 20.96 28.73
C MET A 462 -3.28 20.63 28.08
N ASN A 463 -2.28 21.49 28.24
CA ASN A 463 -0.89 21.20 27.87
C ASN A 463 0.07 22.09 28.70
N PRO A 464 0.96 21.53 29.53
CA PRO A 464 1.93 22.30 30.31
C PRO A 464 3.10 22.82 29.46
N ASN A 465 3.30 22.32 28.24
CA ASN A 465 4.38 22.78 27.36
C ASN A 465 4.04 24.14 26.75
N ILE A 466 4.52 25.21 27.41
CA ILE A 466 4.35 26.60 26.97
C ILE A 466 4.98 26.91 25.60
N ALA A 467 5.92 26.08 25.13
CA ALA A 467 6.55 26.24 23.83
C ALA A 467 5.79 25.53 22.70
N SER A 468 4.71 24.82 23.03
CA SER A 468 3.88 24.13 22.04
C SER A 468 3.16 25.14 21.14
N VAL A 469 3.19 24.88 19.82
CA VAL A 469 2.35 25.62 18.87
C VAL A 469 0.88 25.45 19.23
N GLN A 470 0.49 24.30 19.77
CA GLN A 470 -0.87 23.99 20.20
C GLN A 470 -1.47 25.03 21.17
N THR A 471 -0.63 25.65 21.99
CA THR A 471 -1.04 26.65 23.00
C THR A 471 -0.81 28.10 22.56
N ASN A 472 -0.21 28.33 21.39
CA ASN A 472 0.14 29.65 20.86
C ASN A 472 -0.49 29.93 19.47
N GLU A 473 -1.45 29.10 19.05
CA GLU A 473 -2.20 29.35 17.81
C GLU A 473 -3.24 30.47 18.01
N VAL A 474 -3.53 31.22 16.95
CA VAL A 474 -4.68 32.13 16.85
C VAL A 474 -5.57 31.69 15.69
N GLY A 475 -6.89 31.67 15.90
CA GLY A 475 -7.88 31.28 14.89
C GLY A 475 -8.46 29.87 15.09
N LEU A 476 -8.71 29.14 14.00
CA LEU A 476 -9.52 27.90 14.01
C LEU A 476 -8.90 26.72 14.78
N LYS A 477 -7.62 26.80 15.14
CA LYS A 477 -6.88 25.74 15.84
C LYS A 477 -6.57 26.08 17.30
N GLN A 478 -6.91 27.30 17.73
CA GLN A 478 -6.79 27.70 19.14
C GLN A 478 -7.98 27.14 19.91
N ALA A 479 -7.74 26.47 21.03
CA ALA A 479 -8.83 26.05 21.92
C ALA A 479 -9.53 27.27 22.54
N ASP A 480 -10.79 27.13 22.94
CA ASP A 480 -11.55 28.23 23.56
C ASP A 480 -11.06 28.51 24.99
N SER A 481 -10.51 27.50 25.66
CA SER A 481 -9.84 27.65 26.96
C SER A 481 -8.60 26.76 27.03
N VAL A 482 -7.50 27.30 27.55
CA VAL A 482 -6.20 26.61 27.63
C VAL A 482 -5.72 26.60 29.08
N TYR A 483 -5.36 25.42 29.57
CA TYR A 483 -4.84 25.19 30.91
C TYR A 483 -3.39 24.71 30.83
N PHE A 484 -2.46 25.52 31.33
CA PHE A 484 -1.05 25.18 31.48
C PHE A 484 -0.81 24.40 32.78
N LEU A 485 -1.41 23.22 32.88
CA LEU A 485 -1.34 22.33 34.04
C LEU A 485 -0.71 20.99 33.67
N PRO A 486 -0.08 20.28 34.64
CA PRO A 486 0.42 18.94 34.41
C PRO A 486 -0.67 17.97 33.94
N ILE A 487 -0.33 17.07 33.02
CA ILE A 487 -1.25 16.02 32.54
C ILE A 487 -1.20 14.84 33.50
N THR A 488 -1.82 15.01 34.67
CA THR A 488 -1.94 13.95 35.69
C THR A 488 -3.40 13.81 36.14
N PRO A 489 -3.82 12.65 36.66
CA PRO A 489 -5.21 12.43 37.07
C PRO A 489 -5.72 13.48 38.06
N GLN A 490 -4.86 13.98 38.95
CA GLN A 490 -5.21 15.02 39.90
C GLN A 490 -5.63 16.31 39.20
N PHE A 491 -4.78 16.88 38.34
CA PHE A 491 -5.06 18.16 37.69
C PHE A 491 -6.15 18.05 36.63
N VAL A 492 -6.21 16.93 35.90
CA VAL A 492 -7.28 16.71 34.92
C VAL A 492 -8.64 16.62 35.61
N THR A 493 -8.71 16.00 36.80
CA THR A 493 -9.94 15.98 37.61
C THR A 493 -10.38 17.39 38.01
N GLU A 494 -9.45 18.27 38.39
CA GLU A 494 -9.79 19.67 38.75
C GLU A 494 -10.30 20.46 37.54
N VAL A 495 -9.71 20.27 36.35
CA VAL A 495 -10.23 20.89 35.12
C VAL A 495 -11.61 20.33 34.75
N ILE A 496 -11.85 19.03 34.91
CA ILE A 496 -13.18 18.44 34.69
C ILE A 496 -14.22 19.06 35.64
N LYS A 497 -13.88 19.25 36.92
CA LYS A 497 -14.77 19.90 37.91
C LYS A 497 -15.12 21.33 37.52
N ALA A 498 -14.13 22.10 37.06
CA ALA A 498 -14.28 23.51 36.71
C ALA A 498 -15.03 23.71 35.37
N GLU A 499 -14.66 22.94 34.34
CA GLU A 499 -15.16 23.15 32.98
C GLU A 499 -16.42 22.34 32.65
N ARG A 500 -16.66 21.24 33.37
CA ARG A 500 -17.78 20.30 33.12
C ARG A 500 -17.88 19.88 31.64
N PRO A 501 -16.81 19.33 31.04
CA PRO A 501 -16.87 18.81 29.67
C PRO A 501 -17.77 17.57 29.61
N ASP A 502 -18.46 17.38 28.49
CA ASP A 502 -19.26 16.17 28.21
C ASP A 502 -18.52 15.18 27.29
N GLY A 503 -17.37 15.58 26.73
CA GLY A 503 -16.47 14.73 25.95
C GLY A 503 -14.99 14.86 26.33
N LEU A 504 -14.22 13.78 26.16
CA LEU A 504 -12.78 13.71 26.37
C LEU A 504 -12.07 13.08 25.17
N ILE A 505 -11.05 13.76 24.65
CA ILE A 505 -10.06 13.20 23.72
C ILE A 505 -8.77 12.92 24.48
N LEU A 506 -8.38 11.64 24.53
CA LEU A 506 -7.17 11.16 25.20
C LEU A 506 -6.17 10.46 24.26
N GLY A 507 -6.53 10.23 23.00
CA GLY A 507 -5.71 9.53 22.00
C GLY A 507 -4.81 10.41 21.14
N MET A 508 -4.59 11.68 21.52
CA MET A 508 -3.84 12.67 20.70
C MET A 508 -2.68 13.35 21.44
N GLY A 509 -2.39 12.93 22.67
CA GLY A 509 -1.33 13.48 23.54
C GLY A 509 -0.29 12.44 23.96
N GLY A 510 0.03 11.48 23.08
CA GLY A 510 1.01 10.43 23.36
C GLY A 510 0.63 9.51 24.53
N GLN A 511 1.63 8.84 25.11
CA GLN A 511 1.43 7.91 26.21
C GLN A 511 0.96 8.62 27.48
N THR A 512 1.45 9.85 27.72
CA THR A 512 1.10 10.65 28.89
C THR A 512 -0.41 10.88 28.98
N ALA A 513 -1.03 11.36 27.90
CA ALA A 513 -2.47 11.61 27.86
C ALA A 513 -3.27 10.30 27.95
N LEU A 514 -2.81 9.27 27.26
CA LEU A 514 -3.47 7.96 27.22
C LEU A 514 -3.51 7.32 28.61
N ASN A 515 -2.35 7.20 29.28
CA ASN A 515 -2.25 6.63 30.62
C ASN A 515 -3.06 7.44 31.64
N CYS A 516 -3.02 8.77 31.55
CA CYS A 516 -3.82 9.65 32.41
C CYS A 516 -5.33 9.41 32.22
N GLY A 517 -5.80 9.32 30.98
CA GLY A 517 -7.20 9.04 30.65
C GLY A 517 -7.66 7.65 31.12
N VAL A 518 -6.84 6.62 30.92
CA VAL A 518 -7.10 5.25 31.40
C VAL A 518 -7.21 5.24 32.93
N GLU A 519 -6.33 5.95 33.64
CA GLU A 519 -6.37 6.01 35.09
C GLU A 519 -7.61 6.75 35.64
N LEU A 520 -8.04 7.83 34.97
CA LEU A 520 -9.30 8.52 35.31
C LEU A 520 -10.53 7.62 35.11
N PHE A 521 -10.51 6.79 34.07
CA PHE A 521 -11.54 5.80 33.82
C PHE A 521 -11.55 4.72 34.92
N LYS A 522 -10.40 4.13 35.24
CA LYS A 522 -10.26 3.11 36.30
C LYS A 522 -10.72 3.63 37.67
N ARG A 523 -10.47 4.90 37.98
CA ARG A 523 -10.93 5.56 39.23
C ARG A 523 -12.41 5.94 39.22
N GLY A 524 -13.12 5.78 38.11
CA GLY A 524 -14.53 6.15 37.98
C GLY A 524 -14.80 7.65 37.85
N VAL A 525 -13.77 8.49 37.70
CA VAL A 525 -13.91 9.95 37.61
C VAL A 525 -14.72 10.34 36.37
N LEU A 526 -14.44 9.72 35.22
CA LEU A 526 -15.18 10.03 33.98
C LEU A 526 -16.68 9.75 34.12
N LYS A 527 -17.02 8.66 34.83
CA LYS A 527 -18.41 8.28 35.11
C LYS A 527 -19.08 9.24 36.11
N GLU A 528 -18.39 9.63 37.17
CA GLU A 528 -18.88 10.56 38.20
C GLU A 528 -19.29 11.91 37.59
N TYR A 529 -18.51 12.42 36.64
CA TYR A 529 -18.75 13.72 36.00
C TYR A 529 -19.48 13.64 34.66
N GLY A 530 -19.89 12.45 34.21
CA GLY A 530 -20.62 12.26 32.95
C GLY A 530 -19.81 12.56 31.69
N VAL A 531 -18.49 12.38 31.73
CA VAL A 531 -17.57 12.67 30.62
C VAL A 531 -17.46 11.45 29.71
N LYS A 532 -17.86 11.58 28.44
CA LYS A 532 -17.74 10.50 27.45
C LYS A 532 -16.34 10.49 26.84
N VAL A 533 -15.73 9.33 26.69
CA VAL A 533 -14.51 9.20 25.87
C VAL A 533 -14.93 9.20 24.40
N LEU A 534 -14.33 10.10 23.60
CA LEU A 534 -14.66 10.25 22.19
C LEU A 534 -13.64 9.50 21.31
N GLY A 535 -14.15 8.74 20.34
CA GLY A 535 -13.36 7.84 19.50
C GLY A 535 -13.21 6.46 20.15
N THR A 536 -12.02 5.88 20.08
CA THR A 536 -11.72 4.56 20.62
C THR A 536 -11.98 4.49 22.13
N SER A 537 -12.68 3.44 22.57
CA SER A 537 -13.01 3.20 23.98
C SER A 537 -11.78 2.94 24.85
N VAL A 538 -11.90 3.15 26.17
CA VAL A 538 -10.81 2.86 27.11
C VAL A 538 -10.54 1.36 27.18
N GLU A 539 -11.58 0.54 27.05
CA GLU A 539 -11.50 -0.91 26.98
C GLU A 539 -10.66 -1.38 25.79
N SER A 540 -10.92 -0.82 24.61
CA SER A 540 -10.12 -1.08 23.40
C SER A 540 -8.67 -0.64 23.57
N ILE A 541 -8.44 0.53 24.20
CA ILE A 541 -7.08 1.04 24.49
C ILE A 541 -6.34 0.10 25.45
N MET A 542 -6.99 -0.33 26.53
CA MET A 542 -6.40 -1.27 27.48
C MET A 542 -6.07 -2.61 26.80
N ALA A 543 -6.91 -3.06 25.88
CA ALA A 543 -6.69 -4.28 25.11
C ALA A 543 -5.49 -4.19 24.15
N THR A 544 -5.06 -2.99 23.75
CA THR A 544 -3.86 -2.81 22.90
C THR A 544 -2.59 -2.49 23.70
N GLU A 545 -2.72 -1.87 24.88
CA GLU A 545 -1.59 -1.47 25.72
C GLU A 545 -1.11 -2.57 26.68
N ASP A 546 -2.02 -3.46 27.10
CA ASP A 546 -1.71 -4.66 27.87
C ASP A 546 -1.34 -5.80 26.92
N ARG A 547 -0.15 -6.37 27.08
CA ARG A 547 0.40 -7.32 26.12
C ARG A 547 -0.28 -8.70 26.21
N GLN A 548 -0.82 -9.07 27.37
CA GLN A 548 -1.59 -10.31 27.52
C GLN A 548 -2.97 -10.16 26.89
N LEU A 549 -3.68 -9.07 27.20
CA LEU A 549 -5.00 -8.82 26.61
C LEU A 549 -4.94 -8.71 25.09
N PHE A 550 -3.87 -8.10 24.56
CA PHE A 550 -3.64 -8.02 23.12
C PHE A 550 -3.47 -9.40 22.49
N SER A 551 -2.66 -10.27 23.10
CA SER A 551 -2.48 -11.66 22.68
C SER A 551 -3.81 -12.41 22.67
N ASP A 552 -4.58 -12.32 23.76
CA ASP A 552 -5.88 -12.98 23.89
C ASP A 552 -6.85 -12.52 22.79
N LYS A 553 -6.91 -11.21 22.52
CA LYS A 553 -7.75 -10.63 21.47
C LYS A 553 -7.40 -11.12 20.07
N LEU A 554 -6.12 -11.28 19.76
CA LEU A 554 -5.69 -11.81 18.46
C LEU A 554 -5.96 -13.31 18.33
N ASN A 555 -5.82 -14.06 19.43
CA ASN A 555 -6.15 -15.48 19.45
C ASN A 555 -7.66 -15.75 19.20
N GLU A 556 -8.56 -14.86 19.65
CA GLU A 556 -10.00 -14.95 19.38
C GLU A 556 -10.35 -15.00 17.88
N ILE A 557 -9.53 -14.38 17.02
CA ILE A 557 -9.70 -14.35 15.57
C ILE A 557 -8.68 -15.22 14.81
N ASN A 558 -7.91 -16.05 15.52
CA ASN A 558 -6.86 -16.92 14.98
C ASN A 558 -5.76 -16.14 14.23
N GLU A 559 -5.45 -14.92 14.67
CA GLU A 559 -4.35 -14.14 14.11
C GLU A 559 -3.00 -14.55 14.70
N LYS A 560 -1.93 -14.25 13.96
CA LYS A 560 -0.59 -14.73 14.26
C LYS A 560 0.18 -13.70 15.09
N ILE A 561 0.61 -14.13 16.27
CA ILE A 561 1.61 -13.45 17.10
C ILE A 561 2.83 -14.35 17.24
N ALA A 562 3.99 -13.76 17.51
CA ALA A 562 5.16 -14.56 17.83
C ALA A 562 4.95 -15.24 19.21
N PRO A 563 5.48 -16.47 19.41
CA PRO A 563 5.40 -17.15 20.69
C PRO A 563 5.92 -16.25 21.80
N SER A 564 5.07 -15.99 22.80
CA SER A 564 5.35 -15.00 23.83
C SER A 564 4.62 -15.29 25.14
N PHE A 565 5.13 -14.70 26.22
CA PHE A 565 4.52 -14.71 27.55
C PHE A 565 4.58 -13.31 28.15
N ALA A 566 3.44 -12.81 28.64
CA ALA A 566 3.41 -11.61 29.48
C ALA A 566 3.77 -12.00 30.91
N VAL A 567 4.72 -11.28 31.52
CA VAL A 567 5.27 -11.60 32.84
C VAL A 567 5.43 -10.35 33.69
N GLU A 568 5.32 -10.52 35.00
CA GLU A 568 5.36 -9.45 36.01
C GLU A 568 6.57 -9.58 36.96
N SER A 569 7.44 -10.55 36.72
CA SER A 569 8.63 -10.80 37.53
C SER A 569 9.83 -11.22 36.68
N ILE A 570 11.04 -10.99 37.19
CA ILE A 570 12.29 -11.43 36.54
C ILE A 570 12.34 -12.97 36.49
N GLU A 571 11.86 -13.65 37.53
CA GLU A 571 11.86 -15.12 37.58
C GLU A 571 11.01 -15.72 36.47
N ASP A 572 9.80 -15.17 36.26
CA ASP A 572 8.91 -15.65 35.21
C ASP A 572 9.42 -15.26 33.82
N ALA A 573 10.09 -14.12 33.68
CA ALA A 573 10.77 -13.77 32.44
C ALA A 573 11.83 -14.80 32.04
N LEU A 574 12.62 -15.29 33.01
CA LEU A 574 13.62 -16.33 32.77
C LEU A 574 12.96 -17.66 32.36
N LYS A 575 11.88 -18.07 33.04
CA LYS A 575 11.11 -19.28 32.67
C LYS A 575 10.51 -19.18 31.27
N ALA A 576 9.94 -18.02 30.93
CA ALA A 576 9.40 -17.74 29.61
C ALA A 576 10.47 -17.85 28.52
N ALA A 577 11.64 -17.25 28.75
CA ALA A 577 12.74 -17.30 27.79
C ALA A 577 13.32 -18.72 27.61
N ASP A 578 13.40 -19.52 28.68
CA ASP A 578 13.81 -20.92 28.60
C ASP A 578 12.78 -21.77 27.82
N SER A 579 11.49 -21.46 27.95
CA SER A 579 10.43 -22.14 27.19
C SER A 579 10.41 -21.75 25.71
N ILE A 580 10.69 -20.49 25.38
CA ILE A 580 10.69 -19.98 23.99
C ILE A 580 12.00 -20.37 23.27
N GLY A 581 13.12 -20.29 23.98
CA GLY A 581 14.48 -20.39 23.45
C GLY A 581 15.05 -19.03 23.04
N TYR A 582 16.29 -18.77 23.45
CA TYR A 582 17.02 -17.56 23.06
C TYR A 582 17.41 -17.57 21.56
N PRO A 583 17.54 -16.38 20.91
CA PRO A 583 17.32 -15.04 21.46
C PRO A 583 15.82 -14.69 21.61
N VAL A 584 15.51 -13.93 22.66
CA VAL A 584 14.17 -13.38 22.92
C VAL A 584 14.18 -11.85 22.90
N MET A 585 13.07 -11.22 22.56
CA MET A 585 12.83 -9.79 22.71
C MET A 585 12.03 -9.55 23.98
N ILE A 586 12.36 -8.51 24.75
CA ILE A 586 11.45 -8.00 25.78
C ILE A 586 10.86 -6.66 25.37
N ARG A 587 9.57 -6.42 25.64
CA ARG A 587 8.89 -5.13 25.44
C ARG A 587 8.00 -4.79 26.62
N SER A 588 7.99 -3.53 27.04
CA SER A 588 7.15 -3.04 28.13
C SER A 588 5.68 -2.86 27.72
N ALA A 589 4.75 -3.09 28.65
CA ALA A 589 3.35 -2.66 28.54
C ALA A 589 3.18 -1.18 28.92
N TYR A 590 2.12 -0.52 28.43
CA TYR A 590 1.78 0.89 28.71
C TYR A 590 2.91 1.89 28.44
N ALA A 591 3.72 1.61 27.42
CA ALA A 591 4.91 2.38 27.06
C ALA A 591 5.02 2.51 25.54
N LEU A 592 5.72 3.55 25.07
CA LEU A 592 6.01 3.79 23.67
C LEU A 592 7.52 3.90 23.41
N GLY A 593 7.93 3.89 22.14
CA GLY A 593 9.32 4.12 21.75
C GLY A 593 10.30 3.02 22.22
N GLY A 594 9.77 1.85 22.58
CA GLY A 594 10.54 0.74 23.12
C GLY A 594 11.19 1.04 24.48
N LEU A 595 10.59 1.88 25.32
CA LEU A 595 11.09 2.14 26.67
C LEU A 595 11.24 0.83 27.46
N GLY A 596 12.46 0.50 27.88
CA GLY A 596 12.76 -0.75 28.59
C GLY A 596 12.79 -2.01 27.72
N SER A 597 12.66 -1.88 26.40
CA SER A 597 12.75 -3.02 25.48
C SER A 597 14.19 -3.35 25.09
N GLY A 598 14.43 -4.59 24.68
CA GLY A 598 15.73 -5.01 24.17
C GLY A 598 15.79 -6.47 23.74
N ILE A 599 16.70 -6.76 22.81
CA ILE A 599 17.01 -8.13 22.41
C ILE A 599 17.91 -8.78 23.47
N CYS A 600 17.53 -9.98 23.90
CA CYS A 600 18.23 -10.77 24.89
C CYS A 600 18.77 -12.03 24.20
N PRO A 601 20.07 -12.10 23.88
CA PRO A 601 20.68 -13.29 23.30
C PRO A 601 20.97 -14.39 24.33
N ASN A 602 20.96 -14.03 25.62
CA ASN A 602 21.27 -14.93 26.73
C ASN A 602 20.59 -14.46 28.02
N LYS A 603 20.70 -15.32 29.04
CA LYS A 603 20.12 -15.13 30.37
C LYS A 603 20.60 -13.86 31.07
N GLU A 604 21.88 -13.55 30.97
CA GLU A 604 22.50 -12.40 31.63
C GLU A 604 21.92 -11.10 31.10
N THR A 605 21.76 -10.99 29.77
CA THR A 605 21.15 -9.82 29.13
C THR A 605 19.68 -9.68 29.51
N LEU A 606 18.95 -10.79 29.62
CA LEU A 606 17.55 -10.78 30.04
C LEU A 606 17.39 -10.25 31.47
N VAL A 607 18.23 -10.68 32.40
CA VAL A 607 18.19 -10.21 33.80
C VAL A 607 18.47 -8.70 33.86
N ASP A 608 19.51 -8.22 33.17
CA ASP A 608 19.85 -6.79 33.16
C ASP A 608 18.71 -5.93 32.58
N LEU A 609 18.16 -6.31 31.43
CA LEU A 609 17.13 -5.53 30.75
C LEU A 609 15.77 -5.61 31.46
N SER A 610 15.34 -6.79 31.92
CA SER A 610 14.07 -6.94 32.65
C SER A 610 14.09 -6.18 33.98
N THR A 611 15.22 -6.17 34.70
CA THR A 611 15.38 -5.37 35.94
C THR A 611 15.14 -3.88 35.67
N LYS A 612 15.69 -3.36 34.56
CA LYS A 612 15.49 -1.95 34.15
C LYS A 612 14.05 -1.71 33.72
N ALA A 613 13.46 -2.63 32.96
CA ALA A 613 12.09 -2.51 32.47
C ALA A 613 11.07 -2.45 33.62
N PHE A 614 11.20 -3.32 34.63
CA PHE A 614 10.29 -3.36 35.78
C PHE A 614 10.36 -2.12 36.69
N ALA A 615 11.39 -1.29 36.56
CA ALA A 615 11.42 0.02 37.23
C ALA A 615 10.50 1.05 36.55
N MET A 616 10.02 0.77 35.34
CA MET A 616 9.24 1.69 34.50
C MET A 616 7.84 1.15 34.15
N THR A 617 7.65 -0.17 34.18
CA THR A 617 6.37 -0.83 33.92
C THR A 617 6.17 -2.02 34.87
N ASN A 618 4.93 -2.44 35.07
CA ASN A 618 4.62 -3.62 35.90
C ASN A 618 4.61 -4.93 35.10
N GLN A 619 4.57 -4.84 33.76
CA GLN A 619 4.46 -6.01 32.88
C GLN A 619 5.39 -5.86 31.68
N ILE A 620 6.10 -6.94 31.34
CA ILE A 620 6.85 -7.06 30.09
C ILE A 620 6.36 -8.28 29.29
N LEU A 621 6.44 -8.20 27.98
CA LEU A 621 6.26 -9.33 27.07
C LEU A 621 7.62 -9.91 26.72
N VAL A 622 7.85 -11.18 27.03
CA VAL A 622 9.00 -11.96 26.54
C VAL A 622 8.57 -12.71 25.30
N GLU A 623 9.18 -12.43 24.15
CA GLU A 623 8.75 -12.94 22.84
C GLU A 623 9.92 -13.54 22.05
N ARG A 624 9.63 -14.55 21.23
CA ARG A 624 10.59 -15.10 20.27
C ARG A 624 11.13 -14.00 19.35
N SER A 625 12.45 -13.95 19.18
CA SER A 625 13.04 -12.99 18.24
C SER A 625 12.65 -13.29 16.79
N VAL A 626 12.21 -12.24 16.10
CA VAL A 626 12.02 -12.18 14.64
C VAL A 626 13.01 -11.20 13.99
N THR A 627 14.18 -11.00 14.60
CA THR A 627 15.23 -10.13 14.06
C THR A 627 15.57 -10.49 12.62
N GLY A 628 15.64 -9.47 11.76
CA GLY A 628 15.93 -9.64 10.34
C GLY A 628 14.72 -9.89 9.45
N TRP A 629 13.52 -10.03 10.01
CA TRP A 629 12.27 -10.01 9.23
C TRP A 629 11.96 -8.59 8.75
N LYS A 630 11.20 -8.47 7.64
CA LYS A 630 10.74 -7.18 7.14
C LYS A 630 9.77 -6.58 8.15
N GLU A 631 9.98 -5.34 8.54
CA GLU A 631 9.05 -4.62 9.40
C GLU A 631 8.17 -3.69 8.56
N ILE A 632 6.86 -3.95 8.59
CA ILE A 632 5.86 -3.26 7.76
C ILE A 632 4.80 -2.65 8.67
N GLU A 633 4.49 -1.38 8.46
CA GLU A 633 3.48 -0.65 9.24
C GLU A 633 2.31 -0.21 8.36
N TYR A 634 1.10 -0.18 8.94
CA TYR A 634 -0.09 0.37 8.32
C TYR A 634 -0.76 1.39 9.23
N GLU A 635 -1.20 2.50 8.63
CA GLU A 635 -2.07 3.48 9.25
C GLU A 635 -3.51 3.19 8.84
N VAL A 636 -4.35 2.87 9.80
CA VAL A 636 -5.71 2.40 9.58
C VAL A 636 -6.70 3.40 10.17
N VAL A 637 -7.77 3.68 9.44
CA VAL A 637 -8.86 4.54 9.90
C VAL A 637 -10.15 3.75 9.86
N ARG A 638 -10.89 3.75 10.96
CA ARG A 638 -12.19 3.10 11.10
C ARG A 638 -13.22 4.06 11.69
N ASP A 639 -14.35 4.21 11.02
CA ASP A 639 -15.45 5.04 11.53
C ASP A 639 -16.51 4.24 12.32
N ALA A 640 -17.49 4.97 12.86
CA ALA A 640 -18.59 4.39 13.63
C ALA A 640 -19.60 3.59 12.79
N ASP A 641 -19.52 3.64 11.46
CA ASP A 641 -20.32 2.85 10.50
C ASP A 641 -19.59 1.55 10.07
N ASP A 642 -18.45 1.25 10.71
CA ASP A 642 -17.58 0.11 10.39
C ASP A 642 -16.89 0.18 9.01
N ASN A 643 -16.89 1.36 8.38
CA ASN A 643 -16.05 1.62 7.22
C ASN A 643 -14.60 1.68 7.72
N CYS A 644 -13.73 0.88 7.12
CA CYS A 644 -12.35 0.71 7.57
C CYS A 644 -11.41 0.71 6.37
N VAL A 645 -10.44 1.61 6.36
CA VAL A 645 -9.51 1.85 5.24
C VAL A 645 -8.06 1.91 5.73
N THR A 646 -7.11 1.58 4.87
CA THR A 646 -5.67 1.75 5.13
C THR A 646 -5.14 2.97 4.38
N VAL A 647 -4.75 4.00 5.12
CA VAL A 647 -4.41 5.32 4.56
C VAL A 647 -2.95 5.38 4.11
N CYS A 648 -2.06 4.68 4.82
CA CYS A 648 -0.65 4.63 4.48
C CYS A 648 -0.08 3.26 4.85
N ASN A 649 0.92 2.84 4.09
CA ASN A 649 1.78 1.72 4.43
C ASN A 649 3.24 2.18 4.35
N MET A 650 4.05 1.61 5.23
CA MET A 650 5.45 1.96 5.38
C MET A 650 6.29 0.69 5.48
N GLU A 651 7.46 0.71 4.87
CA GLU A 651 8.45 -0.36 4.95
C GLU A 651 9.71 0.18 5.60
N ASN A 652 10.17 -0.49 6.66
CA ASN A 652 11.44 -0.17 7.25
C ASN A 652 12.56 -0.75 6.39
N VAL A 653 13.53 0.10 6.04
CA VAL A 653 14.74 -0.32 5.33
C VAL A 653 15.63 -1.12 6.28
N ASP A 654 15.77 -0.65 7.52
CA ASP A 654 16.33 -1.44 8.62
C ASP A 654 15.31 -2.51 9.04
N ALA A 655 15.74 -3.77 9.15
CA ALA A 655 14.87 -4.88 9.52
C ALA A 655 14.48 -4.88 11.01
N MET A 656 13.53 -5.75 11.37
CA MET A 656 13.11 -6.00 12.76
C MET A 656 14.31 -6.13 13.71
N GLY A 657 14.24 -5.42 14.83
CA GLY A 657 15.30 -5.31 15.83
C GLY A 657 15.83 -3.89 16.00
N VAL A 658 15.60 -3.02 15.03
CA VAL A 658 15.69 -1.56 15.16
C VAL A 658 14.27 -1.00 15.27
N HIS A 659 14.00 -0.18 16.28
CA HIS A 659 12.67 0.38 16.48
C HIS A 659 12.27 1.26 15.28
N THR A 660 11.02 1.20 14.81
CA THR A 660 10.45 2.03 13.72
C THR A 660 10.87 3.51 13.78
N GLY A 661 10.76 4.11 14.97
CA GLY A 661 11.21 5.48 15.28
C GLY A 661 12.71 5.76 15.05
N ASP A 662 13.59 4.77 15.19
CA ASP A 662 15.03 4.82 14.92
C ASP A 662 15.43 4.13 13.59
N SER A 663 14.47 3.61 12.82
CA SER A 663 14.69 3.03 11.50
C SER A 663 14.65 4.08 10.39
N VAL A 664 15.37 3.82 9.30
CA VAL A 664 15.07 4.42 7.99
C VAL A 664 13.80 3.78 7.45
N VAL A 665 12.84 4.59 7.02
CA VAL A 665 11.51 4.13 6.59
C VAL A 665 11.15 4.72 5.23
N VAL A 666 10.53 3.93 4.36
CA VAL A 666 10.01 4.40 3.07
C VAL A 666 8.49 4.23 2.97
N ALA A 667 7.84 5.13 2.23
CA ALA A 667 6.41 5.05 1.92
C ALA A 667 6.13 5.39 0.43
N PRO A 668 5.34 4.59 -0.29
CA PRO A 668 4.80 3.29 0.11
C PRO A 668 5.91 2.22 0.20
N ALA A 669 5.57 1.03 0.70
CA ALA A 669 6.41 -0.16 0.66
C ALA A 669 6.87 -0.49 -0.78
N GLN A 670 8.08 -1.02 -0.93
CA GLN A 670 8.78 -1.22 -2.20
C GLN A 670 9.04 -2.69 -2.54
N THR A 671 9.17 -3.57 -1.54
CA THR A 671 9.64 -4.95 -1.75
C THR A 671 8.57 -6.03 -1.55
N LEU A 672 7.31 -5.63 -1.43
CA LEU A 672 6.17 -6.53 -1.27
C LEU A 672 5.53 -6.89 -2.62
N SER A 673 5.16 -8.16 -2.76
CA SER A 673 4.19 -8.61 -3.76
C SER A 673 2.78 -8.11 -3.43
N ASN A 674 1.85 -8.16 -4.40
CA ASN A 674 0.45 -7.85 -4.13
C ASN A 674 -0.15 -8.83 -3.11
N ALA A 675 0.21 -10.11 -3.15
CA ALA A 675 -0.28 -11.09 -2.18
C ALA A 675 0.12 -10.73 -0.74
N GLU A 676 1.39 -10.39 -0.51
CA GLU A 676 1.89 -9.97 0.82
C GLU A 676 1.21 -8.67 1.27
N PHE A 677 1.20 -7.65 0.40
CA PHE A 677 0.60 -6.36 0.70
C PHE A 677 -0.89 -6.47 1.06
N GLN A 678 -1.67 -7.22 0.28
CA GLN A 678 -3.10 -7.37 0.51
C GLN A 678 -3.41 -8.28 1.70
N MET A 679 -2.57 -9.29 1.98
CA MET A 679 -2.68 -10.12 3.18
C MET A 679 -2.52 -9.26 4.45
N LEU A 680 -1.45 -8.46 4.54
CA LEU A 680 -1.21 -7.61 5.70
C LEU A 680 -2.23 -6.48 5.81
N ARG A 681 -2.61 -5.86 4.68
CA ARG A 681 -3.70 -4.87 4.63
C ARG A 681 -5.01 -5.45 5.17
N ARG A 682 -5.41 -6.64 4.71
CA ARG A 682 -6.67 -7.27 5.14
C ARG A 682 -6.62 -7.66 6.61
N THR A 683 -5.49 -8.20 7.06
CA THR A 683 -5.24 -8.51 8.48
C THR A 683 -5.38 -7.25 9.34
N SER A 684 -4.79 -6.13 8.92
CA SER A 684 -4.92 -4.83 9.59
C SER A 684 -6.37 -4.44 9.77
N VAL A 685 -7.16 -4.50 8.70
CA VAL A 685 -8.58 -4.18 8.73
C VAL A 685 -9.37 -5.13 9.64
N ASN A 686 -9.09 -6.43 9.63
CA ASN A 686 -9.76 -7.41 10.49
C ASN A 686 -9.45 -7.16 11.98
N VAL A 687 -8.18 -6.96 12.32
CA VAL A 687 -7.70 -6.73 13.69
C VAL A 687 -8.30 -5.43 14.25
N VAL A 688 -8.25 -4.35 13.47
CA VAL A 688 -8.77 -3.03 13.88
C VAL A 688 -10.28 -3.06 14.12
N ARG A 689 -11.03 -3.80 13.29
CA ARG A 689 -12.46 -4.04 13.52
C ARG A 689 -12.70 -4.85 14.80
N HIS A 690 -11.95 -5.94 15.00
CA HIS A 690 -12.10 -6.82 16.15
C HIS A 690 -11.81 -6.11 17.48
N LEU A 691 -10.79 -5.26 17.50
CA LEU A 691 -10.43 -4.44 18.66
C LEU A 691 -11.43 -3.30 18.92
N GLY A 692 -12.40 -3.06 18.03
CA GLY A 692 -13.42 -2.03 18.20
C GLY A 692 -12.89 -0.59 18.10
N ILE A 693 -11.82 -0.38 17.34
CA ILE A 693 -11.19 0.94 17.18
C ILE A 693 -12.14 1.88 16.42
N VAL A 694 -12.27 3.13 16.89
CA VAL A 694 -13.08 4.19 16.25
C VAL A 694 -12.25 5.46 16.19
N GLY A 695 -11.69 5.75 15.02
CA GLY A 695 -10.69 6.79 14.82
C GLY A 695 -9.55 6.27 13.96
N GLU A 696 -8.32 6.54 14.40
CA GLU A 696 -7.09 6.11 13.74
C GLU A 696 -6.28 5.19 14.66
N CYS A 697 -5.52 4.28 14.04
CA CYS A 697 -4.49 3.51 14.71
C CYS A 697 -3.36 3.09 13.76
N ASN A 698 -2.19 2.86 14.35
CA ASN A 698 -1.03 2.24 13.68
C ASN A 698 -0.96 0.75 14.06
N ILE A 699 -0.65 -0.11 13.09
CA ILE A 699 -0.40 -1.54 13.30
C ILE A 699 0.93 -1.95 12.64
N GLN A 700 1.70 -2.78 13.33
CA GLN A 700 3.04 -3.20 12.92
C GLN A 700 3.11 -4.72 12.71
N PHE A 701 3.82 -5.14 11.67
CA PHE A 701 4.02 -6.53 11.29
C PHE A 701 5.49 -6.84 11.12
N ALA A 702 5.88 -8.06 11.52
CA ALA A 702 7.06 -8.72 11.00
C ALA A 702 6.65 -9.69 9.89
N LEU A 703 7.15 -9.51 8.68
CA LEU A 703 6.94 -10.40 7.53
C LEU A 703 8.22 -11.16 7.22
N HIS A 704 8.12 -12.49 7.12
CA HIS A 704 9.25 -13.33 6.78
C HIS A 704 9.76 -13.00 5.36
N PRO A 705 11.07 -12.80 5.15
CA PRO A 705 11.58 -12.23 3.90
C PRO A 705 11.44 -13.14 2.68
N THR A 706 11.17 -14.44 2.88
CA THR A 706 11.08 -15.44 1.80
C THR A 706 9.83 -16.33 1.89
N SER A 707 8.79 -15.90 2.60
CA SER A 707 7.52 -16.64 2.68
C SER A 707 6.35 -15.71 3.04
N MET A 708 5.13 -16.24 3.06
CA MET A 708 3.92 -15.53 3.51
C MET A 708 3.73 -15.56 5.04
N GLU A 709 4.72 -16.05 5.79
CA GLU A 709 4.65 -16.08 7.25
C GLU A 709 4.80 -14.67 7.82
N TYR A 710 3.91 -14.28 8.73
CA TYR A 710 3.95 -12.99 9.39
C TYR A 710 3.55 -13.12 10.86
N CYS A 711 3.91 -12.13 11.66
CA CYS A 711 3.42 -11.93 13.01
C CYS A 711 3.00 -10.47 13.20
N ILE A 712 1.92 -10.25 13.95
CA ILE A 712 1.55 -8.92 14.44
C ILE A 712 2.43 -8.59 15.64
N ILE A 713 3.05 -7.41 15.64
CA ILE A 713 3.97 -6.98 16.70
C ILE A 713 3.22 -6.14 17.74
N GLU A 714 2.51 -5.12 17.29
CA GLU A 714 1.68 -4.28 18.15
C GLU A 714 0.64 -3.48 17.36
N VAL A 715 -0.36 -2.96 18.08
CA VAL A 715 -1.31 -1.96 17.59
C VAL A 715 -1.27 -0.78 18.55
N ASN A 716 -1.07 0.43 18.01
CA ASN A 716 -1.13 1.68 18.75
C ASN A 716 -2.50 2.33 18.49
N ALA A 717 -3.45 2.20 19.43
CA ALA A 717 -4.82 2.74 19.32
C ALA A 717 -4.92 4.25 19.61
N ARG A 718 -3.95 5.01 19.10
CA ARG A 718 -3.82 6.47 19.24
C ARG A 718 -3.02 7.04 18.09
N LEU A 719 -3.10 8.36 17.95
CA LEU A 719 -2.17 9.10 17.10
C LEU A 719 -0.72 8.82 17.55
N SER A 720 0.17 8.82 16.58
CA SER A 720 1.56 8.37 16.72
C SER A 720 2.51 9.17 15.83
N ARG A 721 3.82 8.94 15.99
CA ARG A 721 4.84 9.45 15.05
C ARG A 721 4.59 8.94 13.63
N SER A 722 4.25 7.65 13.49
CA SER A 722 3.90 7.02 12.23
C SER A 722 2.69 7.70 11.57
N SER A 723 1.65 8.04 12.34
CA SER A 723 0.47 8.79 11.84
C SER A 723 0.81 10.21 11.36
N ALA A 724 1.71 10.90 12.05
CA ALA A 724 2.16 12.23 11.64
C ALA A 724 2.97 12.15 10.34
N LEU A 725 3.91 11.18 10.27
CA LEU A 725 4.68 10.89 9.06
C LEU A 725 3.76 10.56 7.88
N ALA A 726 2.80 9.65 8.08
CA ALA A 726 1.83 9.26 7.07
C ALA A 726 0.95 10.42 6.60
N SER A 727 0.52 11.29 7.51
CA SER A 727 -0.25 12.48 7.16
C SER A 727 0.54 13.42 6.25
N LYS A 728 1.85 13.56 6.47
CA LYS A 728 2.74 14.35 5.61
C LYS A 728 3.06 13.64 4.30
N ALA A 729 3.26 12.33 4.35
CA ALA A 729 3.59 11.52 3.18
C ALA A 729 2.43 11.45 2.19
N THR A 730 1.19 11.40 2.67
CA THR A 730 0.00 11.20 1.83
C THR A 730 -0.78 12.50 1.56
N GLY A 731 -0.62 13.51 2.42
CA GLY A 731 -1.49 14.69 2.48
C GLY A 731 -2.86 14.41 3.13
N TYR A 732 -3.10 13.21 3.65
CA TYR A 732 -4.32 12.82 4.34
C TYR A 732 -4.24 13.22 5.82
N PRO A 733 -5.07 14.15 6.33
CA PRO A 733 -4.90 14.69 7.68
C PRO A 733 -5.50 13.76 8.75
N LEU A 734 -4.79 12.69 9.13
CA LEU A 734 -5.28 11.62 10.00
C LEU A 734 -5.89 12.15 11.31
N ALA A 735 -5.19 13.02 12.04
CA ALA A 735 -5.69 13.58 13.31
C ALA A 735 -7.00 14.38 13.16
N PHE A 736 -7.15 15.13 12.07
CA PHE A 736 -8.38 15.88 11.79
C PHE A 736 -9.55 14.94 11.52
N ILE A 737 -9.31 13.89 10.73
CA ILE A 737 -10.33 12.91 10.34
C ILE A 737 -10.71 12.04 11.54
N ALA A 738 -9.74 11.59 12.34
CA ALA A 738 -9.98 10.88 13.59
C ALA A 738 -10.84 11.69 14.57
N ALA A 739 -10.63 13.01 14.68
CA ALA A 739 -11.47 13.88 15.51
C ALA A 739 -12.92 14.01 14.98
N LYS A 740 -13.12 14.07 13.67
CA LYS A 740 -14.48 14.04 13.07
C LYS A 740 -15.17 12.69 13.29
N ILE A 741 -14.43 11.60 13.14
CA ILE A 741 -14.92 10.24 13.43
C ILE A 741 -15.32 10.09 14.90
N ALA A 742 -14.56 10.69 15.82
CA ALA A 742 -14.86 10.67 17.25
C ALA A 742 -16.20 11.35 17.61
N LEU A 743 -16.79 12.13 16.68
CA LEU A 743 -18.14 12.71 16.78
C LEU A 743 -19.23 11.84 16.12
N GLY A 744 -18.87 10.68 15.57
CA GLY A 744 -19.76 9.79 14.84
C GLY A 744 -19.98 10.18 13.38
N ILE A 745 -19.12 10.99 12.78
CA ILE A 745 -19.21 11.37 11.36
C ILE A 745 -18.50 10.29 10.51
N PRO A 746 -19.19 9.61 9.58
CA PRO A 746 -18.59 8.54 8.79
C PRO A 746 -17.69 9.10 7.67
N LEU A 747 -16.72 8.30 7.24
CA LEU A 747 -15.71 8.65 6.24
C LEU A 747 -16.28 9.22 4.93
N PRO A 748 -17.39 8.69 4.36
CA PRO A 748 -17.98 9.24 3.14
C PRO A 748 -18.50 10.68 3.28
N GLU A 749 -18.81 11.12 4.51
CA GLU A 749 -19.32 12.47 4.80
C GLU A 749 -18.20 13.46 5.14
N ILE A 750 -17.00 12.98 5.45
CA ILE A 750 -15.84 13.82 5.72
C ILE A 750 -15.18 14.19 4.39
N LYS A 751 -14.96 15.47 4.13
CA LYS A 751 -14.37 15.95 2.89
C LYS A 751 -12.85 15.71 2.84
N ASN A 752 -12.34 15.28 1.69
CA ASN A 752 -10.90 15.36 1.40
C ASN A 752 -10.51 16.81 1.11
N VAL A 753 -9.76 17.41 2.05
CA VAL A 753 -9.34 18.81 1.98
C VAL A 753 -8.30 19.10 0.88
N VAL A 754 -7.58 18.08 0.38
CA VAL A 754 -6.59 18.24 -0.69
C VAL A 754 -7.25 18.27 -2.06
N SER A 755 -8.17 17.35 -2.34
CA SER A 755 -8.87 17.32 -3.64
C SER A 755 -9.99 18.37 -3.72
N GLY A 756 -10.60 18.69 -2.57
CA GLY A 756 -11.72 19.61 -2.48
C GLY A 756 -13.05 19.09 -3.05
N LYS A 757 -13.06 17.90 -3.66
CA LYS A 757 -14.21 17.32 -4.39
C LYS A 757 -14.58 15.90 -3.98
N THR A 758 -13.66 15.16 -3.36
CA THR A 758 -13.90 13.77 -2.91
C THR A 758 -14.04 13.70 -1.38
N SER A 759 -14.40 12.54 -0.85
CA SER A 759 -14.46 12.28 0.59
C SER A 759 -13.13 11.74 1.14
N ALA A 760 -13.06 11.59 2.46
CA ALA A 760 -11.99 10.93 3.19
C ALA A 760 -12.05 9.39 3.09
N CYS A 761 -13.12 8.83 2.53
CA CYS A 761 -13.28 7.39 2.34
C CYS A 761 -12.51 6.92 1.10
N PHE A 762 -11.18 6.85 1.17
CA PHE A 762 -10.32 6.32 0.11
C PHE A 762 -8.93 5.96 0.66
N GLU A 763 -8.15 5.22 -0.13
CA GLU A 763 -6.74 4.94 0.16
C GLU A 763 -5.85 5.80 -0.76
N PRO A 764 -5.00 6.70 -0.23
CA PRO A 764 -4.09 7.52 -1.03
C PRO A 764 -3.20 6.72 -2.00
N SER A 765 -3.08 7.23 -3.23
CA SER A 765 -2.15 6.74 -4.25
C SER A 765 -0.99 7.72 -4.40
N LEU A 766 0.24 7.26 -4.21
CA LEU A 766 1.45 8.09 -4.24
C LEU A 766 2.21 7.88 -5.56
N ASP A 767 2.35 8.94 -6.35
CA ASP A 767 3.14 8.96 -7.59
C ASP A 767 4.59 9.45 -7.37
N TYR A 768 5.02 9.31 -6.13
CA TYR A 768 6.32 9.61 -5.54
C TYR A 768 6.60 8.62 -4.41
N MET A 769 7.83 8.63 -3.89
CA MET A 769 8.26 7.85 -2.75
C MET A 769 8.83 8.79 -1.67
N VAL A 770 8.45 8.53 -0.44
CA VAL A 770 8.91 9.24 0.75
C VAL A 770 9.99 8.43 1.45
N THR A 771 11.01 9.11 1.97
CA THR A 771 12.01 8.51 2.87
C THR A 771 12.04 9.30 4.16
N LYS A 772 11.85 8.62 5.29
CA LYS A 772 12.11 9.15 6.62
C LYS A 772 13.43 8.62 7.15
N ILE A 773 14.25 9.49 7.74
CA ILE A 773 15.49 9.13 8.42
C ILE A 773 15.49 9.76 9.81
N PRO A 774 15.87 9.03 10.88
CA PRO A 774 15.98 9.59 12.22
C PRO A 774 17.18 10.55 12.33
N ARG A 775 17.08 11.48 13.28
CA ARG A 775 18.17 12.36 13.69
C ARG A 775 18.63 11.96 15.08
N TRP A 776 19.93 11.69 15.23
CA TRP A 776 20.57 11.39 16.51
C TRP A 776 21.50 12.52 16.96
N ASP A 777 21.74 12.57 18.27
CA ASP A 777 22.63 13.54 18.92
C ASP A 777 23.40 12.86 20.07
N LEU A 778 24.13 11.79 19.72
CA LEU A 778 24.74 10.89 20.70
C LEU A 778 26.17 11.29 21.10
N ASP A 779 26.85 12.12 20.31
CA ASP A 779 28.25 12.54 20.57
C ASP A 779 28.42 13.28 21.91
N ARG A 780 27.40 13.99 22.37
CA ARG A 780 27.43 14.73 23.65
C ARG A 780 27.23 13.86 24.89
N PHE A 781 26.83 12.59 24.72
CA PHE A 781 26.53 11.67 25.82
C PHE A 781 27.58 10.55 25.88
N HIS A 782 28.78 10.86 26.41
CA HIS A 782 29.93 9.94 26.42
C HIS A 782 29.66 8.54 27.02
N GLY A 783 28.74 8.44 27.98
CA GLY A 783 28.34 7.16 28.59
C GLY A 783 27.31 6.35 27.78
N THR A 784 26.80 6.91 26.67
CA THR A 784 25.77 6.28 25.84
C THR A 784 26.35 5.84 24.51
N SER A 785 26.20 4.55 24.19
CA SER A 785 26.62 4.02 22.89
C SER A 785 25.76 4.54 21.74
N SER A 786 26.38 4.74 20.58
CA SER A 786 25.74 5.04 19.29
C SER A 786 24.99 3.85 18.67
N ARG A 787 25.06 2.66 19.27
CA ARG A 787 24.26 1.49 18.86
C ARG A 787 22.78 1.78 19.04
N ILE A 788 21.98 1.38 18.06
CA ILE A 788 20.53 1.49 18.06
C ILE A 788 19.92 0.08 18.10
N GLY A 789 18.66 -0.02 18.52
CA GLY A 789 17.97 -1.28 18.69
C GLY A 789 16.47 -1.04 18.89
N SER A 790 15.81 -1.88 19.68
CA SER A 790 14.37 -1.75 19.91
C SER A 790 13.96 -0.58 20.82
N SER A 791 14.89 0.07 21.53
CA SER A 791 14.62 1.28 22.33
C SER A 791 15.15 2.52 21.63
N MET A 792 14.26 3.50 21.38
CA MET A 792 14.57 4.71 20.63
C MET A 792 15.62 5.59 21.31
N LYS A 793 16.52 6.16 20.50
CA LYS A 793 17.50 7.18 20.92
C LYS A 793 17.50 8.41 20.03
N SER A 794 16.77 8.41 18.91
CA SER A 794 16.65 9.57 18.04
C SER A 794 15.95 10.74 18.75
N VAL A 795 16.40 11.95 18.46
CA VAL A 795 15.87 13.21 19.01
C VAL A 795 14.96 13.94 18.04
N GLY A 796 14.84 13.43 16.81
CA GLY A 796 14.03 14.00 15.75
C GLY A 796 14.08 13.13 14.50
N GLU A 797 13.49 13.61 13.42
CA GLU A 797 13.46 12.92 12.14
C GLU A 797 13.30 13.92 11.00
N VAL A 798 13.61 13.47 9.79
CA VAL A 798 13.42 14.22 8.55
C VAL A 798 12.62 13.39 7.57
N MET A 799 11.93 14.05 6.65
CA MET A 799 11.15 13.40 5.60
C MET A 799 11.48 14.06 4.25
N ALA A 800 11.89 13.26 3.27
CA ALA A 800 12.14 13.73 1.91
C ALA A 800 11.21 13.05 0.90
N ILE A 801 10.90 13.77 -0.19
CA ILE A 801 10.08 13.29 -1.29
C ILE A 801 10.94 13.26 -2.57
N GLY A 802 10.85 12.15 -3.29
CA GLY A 802 11.46 11.96 -4.61
C GLY A 802 10.65 11.01 -5.47
N ARG A 803 10.92 10.95 -6.78
CA ARG A 803 10.26 10.01 -7.70
C ARG A 803 11.16 8.82 -8.07
N THR A 804 12.34 8.75 -7.49
CA THR A 804 13.14 7.53 -7.37
C THR A 804 13.56 7.34 -5.91
N PHE A 805 13.92 6.11 -5.54
CA PHE A 805 14.43 5.84 -4.20
C PHE A 805 15.68 6.68 -3.91
N GLU A 806 16.63 6.72 -4.84
CA GLU A 806 17.91 7.41 -4.72
C GLU A 806 17.74 8.92 -4.54
N GLU A 807 16.79 9.53 -5.23
CA GLU A 807 16.46 10.95 -5.06
C GLU A 807 15.94 11.23 -3.64
N SER A 808 14.95 10.45 -3.20
CA SER A 808 14.31 10.59 -1.90
C SER A 808 15.30 10.35 -0.76
N PHE A 809 16.05 9.25 -0.85
CA PHE A 809 17.00 8.79 0.15
C PHE A 809 18.17 9.76 0.34
N GLN A 810 18.81 10.22 -0.74
CA GLN A 810 19.92 11.16 -0.62
C GLN A 810 19.48 12.54 -0.12
N LYS A 811 18.27 13.00 -0.47
CA LYS A 811 17.69 14.22 0.10
C LYS A 811 17.48 14.07 1.62
N ALA A 812 16.93 12.94 2.07
CA ALA A 812 16.71 12.68 3.49
C ALA A 812 18.03 12.66 4.28
N LEU A 813 19.08 12.03 3.75
CA LEU A 813 20.40 12.04 4.40
C LEU A 813 20.95 13.46 4.57
N ARG A 814 20.86 14.30 3.54
CA ARG A 814 21.28 15.71 3.62
C ARG A 814 20.48 16.52 4.64
N MET A 815 19.18 16.24 4.80
CA MET A 815 18.33 16.93 5.76
C MET A 815 18.73 16.62 7.21
N CYS A 816 19.36 15.47 7.48
CA CYS A 816 19.74 15.07 8.83
C CYS A 816 20.81 15.98 9.45
N HIS A 817 21.76 16.49 8.65
CA HIS A 817 22.81 17.39 9.13
C HIS A 817 23.49 18.14 7.98
N PRO A 818 23.90 19.41 8.16
CA PRO A 818 24.64 20.16 7.14
C PRO A 818 25.98 19.53 6.70
N SER A 819 26.57 18.66 7.51
CA SER A 819 27.82 17.96 7.16
C SER A 819 27.64 16.70 6.31
N ILE A 820 26.40 16.34 5.96
CA ILE A 820 26.10 15.10 5.22
C ILE A 820 25.80 15.51 3.78
N ASP A 821 26.60 15.05 2.82
CA ASP A 821 26.42 15.36 1.38
C ASP A 821 25.34 14.51 0.69
N GLY A 822 24.98 13.38 1.29
CA GLY A 822 24.14 12.34 0.72
C GLY A 822 24.61 10.96 1.17
N PHE A 823 24.41 9.95 0.33
CA PHE A 823 24.91 8.59 0.60
C PHE A 823 26.36 8.46 0.13
N THR A 824 27.29 8.47 1.10
CA THR A 824 28.75 8.41 0.84
C THR A 824 29.42 7.52 1.87
N SER A 825 30.64 7.06 1.59
CA SER A 825 31.48 6.30 2.52
C SER A 825 32.15 7.14 3.60
N ARG A 826 31.90 8.46 3.68
CA ARG A 826 32.45 9.37 4.70
C ARG A 826 31.51 9.50 5.89
N LEU A 827 32.06 9.57 7.10
CA LEU A 827 31.27 9.80 8.30
C LEU A 827 30.79 11.26 8.39
N PRO A 828 29.65 11.52 9.07
CA PRO A 828 29.22 12.88 9.40
C PRO A 828 30.27 13.64 10.23
N MET A 829 30.11 14.97 10.31
CA MET A 829 31.00 15.87 11.05
C MET A 829 32.47 15.84 10.59
N ASN A 830 32.73 15.38 9.36
CA ASN A 830 34.08 15.21 8.82
C ASN A 830 34.97 14.31 9.68
N LYS A 831 34.39 13.33 10.38
CA LYS A 831 35.17 12.36 11.14
C LYS A 831 35.81 11.34 10.19
N ASP A 832 37.02 10.92 10.52
CA ASP A 832 37.65 9.79 9.85
C ASP A 832 37.17 8.46 10.46
N TRP A 833 37.20 7.41 9.65
CA TRP A 833 37.01 6.06 10.17
C TRP A 833 38.15 5.68 11.12
N PRO A 834 37.88 4.98 12.23
CA PRO A 834 38.92 4.46 13.09
C PRO A 834 39.89 3.53 12.33
N SER A 835 41.18 3.58 12.68
CA SER A 835 42.19 2.69 12.06
C SER A 835 41.97 1.21 12.37
N ASN A 836 41.27 0.91 13.46
CA ASN A 836 40.89 -0.44 13.92
C ASN A 836 39.43 -0.80 13.57
N LEU A 837 38.87 -0.20 12.53
CA LEU A 837 37.49 -0.45 12.09
C LEU A 837 37.23 -1.93 11.77
N ASP A 838 36.29 -2.54 12.47
CA ASP A 838 35.69 -3.83 12.09
C ASP A 838 34.39 -3.57 11.32
N LEU A 839 34.50 -3.55 10.00
CA LEU A 839 33.37 -3.23 9.14
C LEU A 839 32.25 -4.28 9.22
N LYS A 840 32.57 -5.56 9.45
CA LYS A 840 31.54 -6.60 9.56
C LYS A 840 30.70 -6.38 10.81
N ARG A 841 31.36 -6.01 11.92
CA ARG A 841 30.68 -5.66 13.16
C ARG A 841 29.79 -4.43 13.01
N GLU A 842 30.28 -3.36 12.39
CA GLU A 842 29.47 -2.15 12.13
C GLU A 842 28.25 -2.43 11.23
N LEU A 843 28.34 -3.42 10.34
CA LEU A 843 27.20 -3.87 9.55
C LEU A 843 26.23 -4.72 10.38
N SER A 844 26.71 -5.64 11.23
CA SER A 844 25.85 -6.54 12.00
C SER A 844 25.21 -5.90 13.23
N ASP A 845 25.87 -4.90 13.84
CA ASP A 845 25.39 -4.17 15.00
C ASP A 845 24.80 -2.82 14.56
N PRO A 846 23.47 -2.64 14.51
CA PRO A 846 22.88 -1.38 14.10
C PRO A 846 23.39 -0.20 14.93
N SER A 847 23.75 0.90 14.25
CA SER A 847 24.24 2.13 14.86
C SER A 847 23.79 3.36 14.06
N SER A 848 23.88 4.54 14.67
CA SER A 848 23.55 5.81 14.00
C SER A 848 24.43 6.11 12.77
N THR A 849 25.53 5.37 12.58
CA THR A 849 26.47 5.53 11.46
C THR A 849 26.47 4.34 10.49
N ARG A 850 25.61 3.34 10.70
CA ARG A 850 25.54 2.11 9.88
C ARG A 850 25.37 2.39 8.39
N ILE A 851 24.61 3.41 8.03
CA ILE A 851 24.36 3.76 6.62
C ILE A 851 25.64 4.13 5.86
N TYR A 852 26.59 4.77 6.53
CA TYR A 852 27.90 5.12 5.97
C TYR A 852 28.84 3.91 5.95
N ALA A 853 28.71 3.00 6.93
CA ALA A 853 29.42 1.72 6.94
C ALA A 853 28.97 0.84 5.75
N ILE A 854 27.68 0.85 5.40
CA ILE A 854 27.16 0.18 4.19
C ILE A 854 27.79 0.80 2.93
N ALA A 855 27.81 2.13 2.83
CA ALA A 855 28.45 2.80 1.70
C ALA A 855 29.94 2.42 1.56
N LYS A 856 30.65 2.40 2.70
CA LYS A 856 32.05 1.95 2.76
C LYS A 856 32.22 0.49 2.33
N ALA A 857 31.37 -0.42 2.80
CA ALA A 857 31.41 -1.83 2.43
C ALA A 857 31.20 -2.04 0.92
N LEU A 858 30.25 -1.32 0.32
CA LEU A 858 30.00 -1.37 -1.12
C LEU A 858 31.15 -0.74 -1.93
N GLU A 859 31.78 0.33 -1.43
CA GLU A 859 32.96 0.94 -2.06
C GLU A 859 34.18 0.01 -2.00
N ASP A 860 34.39 -0.66 -0.86
CA ASP A 860 35.44 -1.65 -0.60
C ASP A 860 35.18 -3.00 -1.31
N ASN A 861 34.10 -3.09 -2.12
CA ASN A 861 33.68 -4.25 -2.90
C ASN A 861 33.30 -5.49 -2.07
N MET A 862 32.78 -5.30 -0.85
CA MET A 862 32.12 -6.38 -0.12
C MET A 862 30.95 -6.93 -0.94
N PRO A 863 30.80 -8.26 -1.09
CA PRO A 863 29.67 -8.84 -1.82
C PRO A 863 28.33 -8.40 -1.23
N LEU A 864 27.36 -8.02 -2.08
CA LEU A 864 26.03 -7.59 -1.61
C LEU A 864 25.36 -8.63 -0.72
N ASP A 865 25.49 -9.92 -1.05
CA ASP A 865 24.93 -11.04 -0.28
C ASP A 865 25.47 -11.06 1.16
N GLU A 866 26.73 -10.70 1.35
CA GLU A 866 27.33 -10.60 2.69
C GLU A 866 26.77 -9.39 3.43
N VAL A 867 26.60 -8.24 2.75
CA VAL A 867 25.96 -7.05 3.33
C VAL A 867 24.50 -7.34 3.71
N VAL A 868 23.73 -8.02 2.87
CA VAL A 868 22.35 -8.45 3.20
C VAL A 868 22.36 -9.36 4.42
N LYS A 869 23.24 -10.36 4.46
CA LYS A 869 23.32 -11.30 5.58
C LYS A 869 23.64 -10.61 6.91
N LEU A 870 24.55 -9.64 6.89
CA LEU A 870 24.96 -8.92 8.10
C LEU A 870 23.92 -7.87 8.51
N THR A 871 23.31 -7.19 7.55
CA THR A 871 22.44 -6.05 7.85
C THR A 871 20.97 -6.40 7.98
N SER A 872 20.56 -7.51 7.35
CA SER A 872 19.18 -7.89 7.05
C SER A 872 18.39 -6.86 6.22
N ILE A 873 19.05 -5.85 5.66
CA ILE A 873 18.43 -4.90 4.73
C ILE A 873 18.15 -5.63 3.42
N ASP A 874 16.93 -5.48 2.90
CA ASP A 874 16.54 -6.12 1.63
C ASP A 874 17.50 -5.70 0.51
N ARG A 875 17.93 -6.69 -0.28
CA ARG A 875 18.90 -6.52 -1.36
C ARG A 875 18.49 -5.44 -2.36
N TRP A 876 17.19 -5.22 -2.57
CA TRP A 876 16.70 -4.18 -3.46
C TRP A 876 17.20 -2.79 -3.07
N PHE A 877 17.14 -2.43 -1.79
CA PHE A 877 17.67 -1.15 -1.31
C PHE A 877 19.19 -1.04 -1.53
N LEU A 878 19.92 -2.14 -1.33
CA LEU A 878 21.37 -2.18 -1.55
C LEU A 878 21.76 -2.03 -3.02
N PHE A 879 20.94 -2.53 -3.97
CA PHE A 879 21.15 -2.24 -5.39
C PHE A 879 21.09 -0.75 -5.68
N LYS A 880 20.09 -0.05 -5.12
CA LYS A 880 19.95 1.40 -5.28
C LYS A 880 21.11 2.17 -4.64
N MET A 881 21.57 1.74 -3.47
CA MET A 881 22.76 2.29 -2.82
C MET A 881 24.02 2.09 -3.66
N ARG A 882 24.20 0.92 -4.27
CA ARG A 882 25.30 0.64 -5.20
C ARG A 882 25.24 1.53 -6.44
N ASP A 883 24.05 1.78 -6.99
CA ASP A 883 23.87 2.63 -8.18
C ASP A 883 24.31 4.08 -7.91
N ILE A 884 24.04 4.61 -6.71
CA ILE A 884 24.55 5.92 -6.27
C ILE A 884 26.08 5.95 -6.28
N LEU A 885 26.73 4.95 -5.68
CA LEU A 885 28.20 4.89 -5.60
C LEU A 885 28.84 4.66 -6.97
N ASN A 886 28.18 3.90 -7.86
CA ASN A 886 28.62 3.74 -9.23
C ASN A 886 28.57 5.08 -9.99
N MET A 887 27.50 5.87 -9.80
CA MET A 887 27.41 7.23 -10.35
C MET A 887 28.52 8.13 -9.80
N GLU A 888 28.81 8.08 -8.50
CA GLU A 888 29.93 8.81 -7.91
C GLU A 888 31.26 8.44 -8.58
N LYS A 889 31.52 7.13 -8.78
CA LYS A 889 32.71 6.64 -9.49
C LYS A 889 32.77 7.14 -10.94
N THR A 890 31.64 7.14 -11.66
CA THR A 890 31.55 7.70 -13.02
C THR A 890 31.90 9.18 -13.05
N LEU A 891 31.33 9.99 -12.16
CA LEU A 891 31.59 11.43 -12.09
C LEU A 891 33.05 11.75 -11.72
N LYS A 892 33.65 11.00 -10.78
CA LYS A 892 35.09 11.11 -10.46
C LYS A 892 35.98 10.80 -11.65
N GLY A 893 35.57 9.88 -12.53
CA GLY A 893 36.28 9.55 -13.77
C GLY A 893 36.23 10.66 -14.82
N LEU A 894 35.14 11.43 -14.89
CA LEU A 894 34.98 12.57 -15.80
C LEU A 894 35.86 13.77 -15.39
N ASN A 895 36.09 13.98 -14.09
CA ASN A 895 36.99 15.03 -13.60
C ASN A 895 38.49 14.74 -13.84
N ARG A 896 38.84 13.53 -14.30
CA ARG A 896 40.22 13.12 -14.64
C ARG A 896 40.52 13.20 -16.14
N LEU A 897 39.50 13.44 -16.97
CA LEU A 897 39.58 13.73 -18.40
C LEU A 897 39.52 15.25 -18.60
#